data_AF-A0AAC9UFS6-F1
#
_entry.id   AF-A0AAC9UFS6-F1
#
_cell.length_a   1.000
_cell.length_b   1.000
_cell.length_c   1.000
_cell.angle_alpha   90.00
_cell.angle_beta   90.00
_cell.angle_gamma   90.00
#
_symmetry.space_group_name_H-M   'P 1'
#
loop_
_entity.id
_entity.type
_entity.pdbx_description
1 polymer ?
#
loop_
_entity_poly.entity_id
_entity_poly.type
_entity_poly.pdbx_seq_one_letter_code
_entity_poly.pdbx_strand_id
1 'polypeptide(L)'
;MDTKRITQWMLSNKDAQQIGVDASFDKMVMHLEEMIQKEIIAFVNNVTVTGEDRPLVNALNNCFNEVESEFNSDRWVNFGGDIYFDKQAKGFWMLCEAKVKAFNKDSYFNSGQSYSDVIEIINSELKDDFNEWDVPNLATLRLLTKLLSAPFNINRGRFLLNAYYLYKKNNKVQGFDCDLNCFTDASKGFCLPYLSQHDISGLGAKGIFINAIYSGFVPTKLKDNALYKVLIVALNYKNKAAIQKIADKTDILNQLVTKKITNSLLLEDHIRADIAPYHSKMVEDTELGHWSLWTDELENTNEQSINLPIPLVARDPKSSINDGVVAIDFGTKSTVVVYQKDNVNIHPMRVGTGDLRTDIQAHHYENPTIMEFRDLDAFISAYGAKANKPYTRWQDLTISHTAKNAMEGTESSQFNTFLDEIKQWAGDKNRKLKVVGQKGKVIDLPPFLELGTDDFNPIEIYAYYLGLYINNLNNGIFMEYILSFPVTYEMPVRDKIIESFEKGLKKSLPAELGPDTIEQLTVIKGASEPAAYALTAFKSHDFDPEGDERIFYGVFDFGGGTTDFDFGIFREAKSGKERRFDYVIEHFGAGGDQFLGGENLLELLAFEVFKKNKVALLKAGIQFEKHPEKDEFAGSEQLLSYSQEARNNTKKLCIALRPFWEEHEGFSIDASGELSITLTDINGIQHSAFALDVDEDELTQLLSDRIERGVENFFNALRLAFSNIQESLNDIDDVKIFLAGNSSQSSFVNALFEKHINLQDEAIGNISGNSHFKLFAPLGANKTDLEKPTGKTGVAFGLIESREGGNIMVIDRNVGDDDIRFKYYLGESRKGKFKPIIDRESNFNQWIEFIDAGYQKFELFYTEQPTSSTGNVSIADSGIKKKAIKLDMTDNDAMVYLRIISPTQIEYVIADEQDIKNNSYLNEPQSLEL
;
A
#
# COMPACT_ATOMS: atom_id res chain seq x y z
N MET A 1 12.95 25.72 8.27
CA MET A 1 12.13 25.16 7.19
C MET A 1 12.23 26.16 6.06
N ASP A 2 12.65 25.73 4.87
CA ASP A 2 12.97 26.64 3.77
C ASP A 2 11.85 26.59 2.73
N THR A 3 11.14 27.70 2.60
CA THR A 3 9.95 27.85 1.77
C THR A 3 10.07 29.07 0.86
N LYS A 4 9.46 29.01 -0.31
CA LYS A 4 9.39 30.16 -1.22
C LYS A 4 8.07 30.22 -1.96
N ARG A 5 7.59 31.44 -2.17
CA ARG A 5 6.40 31.69 -2.99
C ARG A 5 6.78 31.72 -4.45
N ILE A 6 6.12 30.91 -5.27
CA ILE A 6 6.41 30.77 -6.69
C ILE A 6 5.23 31.24 -7.55
N THR A 7 5.54 31.87 -8.67
CA THR A 7 4.56 32.28 -9.71
C THR A 7 4.72 31.46 -10.99
N GLN A 8 5.78 30.68 -11.09
CA GLN A 8 6.10 29.80 -12.20
C GLN A 8 6.52 28.45 -11.64
N TRP A 9 6.05 27.39 -12.26
CA TRP A 9 6.38 26.01 -11.91
C TRP A 9 7.01 25.31 -13.11
N MET A 10 8.24 24.83 -12.96
CA MET A 10 8.98 24.16 -14.03
C MET A 10 8.63 22.67 -14.02
N LEU A 11 8.20 22.13 -15.16
CA LEU A 11 7.88 20.71 -15.30
C LEU A 11 8.41 20.16 -16.61
N SER A 12 8.77 18.88 -16.61
CA SER A 12 8.97 18.15 -17.86
C SER A 12 7.65 18.07 -18.64
N ASN A 13 7.72 18.04 -19.97
CA ASN A 13 6.51 17.88 -20.79
C ASN A 13 5.70 16.63 -20.43
N LYS A 14 6.39 15.54 -20.04
CA LYS A 14 5.76 14.28 -19.63
C LYS A 14 5.00 14.44 -18.31
N ASP A 15 5.62 15.09 -17.32
CA ASP A 15 4.98 15.34 -16.01
C ASP A 15 3.78 16.27 -16.14
N ALA A 16 3.93 17.36 -16.90
CA ALA A 16 2.85 18.31 -17.15
C ALA A 16 1.63 17.62 -17.80
N GLN A 17 1.87 16.76 -18.80
CA GLN A 17 0.82 15.97 -19.43
C GLN A 17 0.16 14.99 -18.45
N GLN A 18 0.94 14.33 -17.60
CA GLN A 18 0.45 13.32 -16.65
C GLN A 18 -0.53 13.92 -15.62
N ILE A 19 -0.27 15.14 -15.14
CA ILE A 19 -1.14 15.85 -14.19
C ILE A 19 -2.14 16.79 -14.88
N GLY A 20 -2.13 16.85 -16.21
CA GLY A 20 -3.08 17.61 -17.01
C GLY A 20 -2.93 19.14 -16.96
N VAL A 21 -1.69 19.62 -16.80
CA VAL A 21 -1.30 21.05 -16.84
C VAL A 21 -0.50 21.35 -18.12
N ASP A 22 -0.52 22.60 -18.57
CA ASP A 22 0.17 23.03 -19.80
C ASP A 22 0.63 24.49 -19.65
N ALA A 23 1.75 24.86 -20.26
CA ALA A 23 2.28 26.22 -20.24
C ALA A 23 1.30 27.24 -20.86
N SER A 24 0.43 26.79 -21.76
CA SER A 24 -0.65 27.58 -22.32
C SER A 24 -1.86 27.61 -21.39
N PHE A 25 -2.17 28.82 -20.89
CA PHE A 25 -3.40 29.08 -20.15
C PHE A 25 -4.65 28.66 -20.95
N ASP A 26 -4.67 28.88 -22.26
CA ASP A 26 -5.77 28.49 -23.12
C ASP A 26 -6.03 26.98 -23.10
N LYS A 27 -4.97 26.18 -23.20
CA LYS A 27 -5.10 24.71 -23.11
C LYS A 27 -5.52 24.26 -21.71
N MET A 28 -5.01 24.89 -20.65
CA MET A 28 -5.47 24.59 -19.29
C MET A 28 -6.97 24.84 -19.14
N VAL A 29 -7.48 25.97 -19.66
CA VAL A 29 -8.92 26.28 -19.66
C VAL A 29 -9.72 25.28 -20.50
N MET A 30 -9.19 24.81 -21.64
CA MET A 30 -9.85 23.76 -22.42
C MET A 30 -10.05 22.46 -21.63
N HIS A 31 -9.16 22.14 -20.69
CA HIS A 31 -9.29 20.99 -19.81
C HIS A 31 -10.24 21.22 -18.61
N LEU A 32 -10.87 22.40 -18.46
CA LEU A 32 -11.82 22.68 -17.38
C LEU A 32 -13.28 22.34 -17.72
N GLU A 33 -13.58 21.92 -18.95
CA GLU A 33 -14.95 21.74 -19.43
C GLU A 33 -15.80 20.85 -18.51
N GLU A 34 -15.27 19.70 -18.08
CA GLU A 34 -15.97 18.81 -17.16
C GLU A 34 -16.22 19.46 -15.78
N MET A 35 -15.24 20.19 -15.25
CA MET A 35 -15.35 20.89 -13.96
C MET A 35 -16.40 22.02 -14.03
N ILE A 36 -16.37 22.81 -15.11
CA ILE A 36 -17.34 23.88 -15.37
C ILE A 36 -18.76 23.30 -15.47
N GLN A 37 -18.95 22.20 -16.21
CA GLN A 37 -20.27 21.56 -16.32
C GLN A 37 -20.77 21.01 -14.98
N LYS A 38 -19.90 20.38 -14.18
CA LYS A 38 -20.25 19.93 -12.82
C LYS A 38 -20.71 21.08 -11.93
N GLU A 39 -20.01 22.21 -11.97
CA GLU A 39 -20.40 23.40 -11.20
C GLU A 39 -21.70 24.04 -11.71
N ILE A 40 -21.92 24.12 -13.03
CA ILE A 40 -23.20 24.58 -13.61
C ILE A 40 -24.37 23.69 -13.15
N ILE A 41 -24.21 22.37 -13.21
CA ILE A 41 -25.24 21.41 -12.77
C ILE A 41 -25.53 21.59 -11.27
N ALA A 42 -24.51 21.75 -10.44
CA ALA A 42 -24.67 21.99 -9.02
C ALA A 42 -25.43 23.29 -8.72
N PHE A 43 -25.14 24.36 -9.47
CA PHE A 43 -25.84 25.63 -9.38
C PHE A 43 -27.34 25.48 -9.72
N VAL A 44 -27.65 24.83 -10.86
CA VAL A 44 -29.03 24.63 -11.34
C VAL A 44 -29.84 23.77 -10.38
N ASN A 45 -29.24 22.72 -9.82
CA ASN A 45 -29.92 21.78 -8.92
C ASN A 45 -30.01 22.24 -7.45
N ASN A 46 -29.59 23.47 -7.13
CA ASN A 46 -29.58 24.00 -5.76
C ASN A 46 -28.86 23.10 -4.73
N VAL A 47 -27.82 22.39 -5.16
CA VAL A 47 -27.05 21.55 -4.24
C VAL A 47 -26.39 22.47 -3.22
N THR A 48 -26.82 22.38 -1.95
CA THR A 48 -26.20 23.11 -0.85
C THR A 48 -24.89 22.40 -0.55
N VAL A 49 -23.76 23.04 -0.87
CA VAL A 49 -22.45 22.42 -0.68
C VAL A 49 -21.82 23.04 0.55
N THR A 50 -21.88 22.35 1.66
CA THR A 50 -21.11 22.70 2.86
C THR A 50 -19.70 22.16 2.70
N GLY A 51 -18.69 23.04 2.66
CA GLY A 51 -17.28 22.68 2.86
C GLY A 51 -16.38 22.56 1.61
N GLU A 52 -16.90 22.65 0.38
CA GLU A 52 -16.05 22.73 -0.84
C GLU A 52 -16.05 24.13 -1.44
N ASP A 53 -14.87 24.70 -1.68
CA ASP A 53 -14.73 25.95 -2.43
C ASP A 53 -15.06 25.74 -3.92
N ARG A 54 -16.20 26.27 -4.38
CA ARG A 54 -16.70 26.14 -5.77
C ARG A 54 -16.84 27.53 -6.39
N PRO A 55 -15.78 28.06 -7.01
CA PRO A 55 -15.70 29.47 -7.39
C PRO A 55 -16.75 29.87 -8.43
N LEU A 56 -17.06 28.99 -9.39
CA LEU A 56 -18.08 29.27 -10.40
C LEU A 56 -19.48 29.22 -9.81
N VAL A 57 -19.80 28.22 -8.98
CA VAL A 57 -21.11 28.15 -8.27
C VAL A 57 -21.33 29.38 -7.39
N ASN A 58 -20.31 29.78 -6.62
CA ASN A 58 -20.38 30.93 -5.73
C ASN A 58 -20.64 32.21 -6.54
N ALA A 59 -19.93 32.41 -7.64
CA ALA A 59 -20.15 33.55 -8.53
C ALA A 59 -21.55 33.56 -9.16
N LEU A 60 -22.01 32.40 -9.64
CA LEU A 60 -23.34 32.23 -10.23
C LEU A 60 -24.46 32.55 -9.22
N ASN A 61 -24.38 32.02 -8.00
CA ASN A 61 -25.35 32.30 -6.95
C ASN A 61 -25.36 33.79 -6.57
N ASN A 62 -24.19 34.41 -6.42
CA ASN A 62 -24.09 35.83 -6.09
C ASN A 62 -24.80 36.71 -7.13
N CYS A 63 -24.52 36.49 -8.42
CA CYS A 63 -25.19 37.26 -9.47
C CYS A 63 -26.68 36.88 -9.61
N PHE A 64 -27.06 35.61 -9.47
CA PHE A 64 -28.44 35.17 -9.60
C PHE A 64 -29.33 35.76 -8.49
N ASN A 65 -28.84 35.85 -7.26
CA ASN A 65 -29.61 36.42 -6.14
C ASN A 65 -30.05 37.87 -6.40
N GLU A 66 -29.27 38.66 -7.14
CA GLU A 66 -29.63 40.05 -7.51
C GLU A 66 -30.78 40.11 -8.53
N VAL A 67 -30.94 39.07 -9.35
CA VAL A 67 -31.92 39.00 -10.45
C VAL A 67 -33.01 37.94 -10.25
N GLU A 68 -32.98 37.21 -9.13
CA GLU A 68 -33.85 36.06 -8.88
C GLU A 68 -35.34 36.41 -9.08
N SER A 69 -35.77 37.56 -8.55
CA SER A 69 -37.14 38.07 -8.75
C SER A 69 -37.53 38.25 -10.23
N GLU A 70 -36.62 38.69 -11.10
CA GLU A 70 -36.87 38.88 -12.53
C GLU A 70 -36.93 37.54 -13.25
N PHE A 71 -36.01 36.64 -12.90
CA PHE A 71 -35.96 35.29 -13.46
C PHE A 71 -37.08 34.38 -12.97
N ASN A 72 -37.74 34.70 -11.85
CA ASN A 72 -38.93 34.02 -11.33
C ASN A 72 -40.25 34.61 -11.86
N SER A 73 -40.24 35.64 -12.70
CA SER A 73 -41.46 36.22 -13.28
C SER A 73 -42.25 35.20 -14.12
N ASP A 74 -43.56 35.36 -14.28
CA ASP A 74 -44.38 34.36 -14.99
C ASP A 74 -43.99 34.15 -16.46
N ARG A 75 -43.47 35.21 -17.12
CA ARG A 75 -43.24 35.17 -18.57
C ARG A 75 -41.94 35.81 -19.06
N TRP A 76 -41.63 37.03 -18.62
CA TRP A 76 -40.61 37.86 -19.26
C TRP A 76 -39.39 38.09 -18.38
N VAL A 77 -38.20 37.86 -18.93
CA VAL A 77 -36.93 38.30 -18.33
C VAL A 77 -36.30 39.36 -19.22
N ASN A 78 -35.90 40.49 -18.64
CA ASN A 78 -35.44 41.66 -19.37
C ASN A 78 -33.92 41.77 -19.38
N PHE A 79 -33.35 42.06 -20.56
CA PHE A 79 -31.92 42.22 -20.77
C PHE A 79 -31.62 43.57 -21.44
N GLY A 80 -30.37 44.01 -21.36
CA GLY A 80 -29.92 45.21 -22.07
C GLY A 80 -30.09 45.08 -23.60
N GLY A 81 -30.32 46.21 -24.27
CA GLY A 81 -30.44 46.26 -25.73
C GLY A 81 -31.83 45.87 -26.27
N ASP A 82 -32.87 45.99 -25.43
CA ASP A 82 -34.26 45.60 -25.72
C ASP A 82 -34.39 44.12 -26.10
N ILE A 83 -33.66 43.27 -25.37
CA ILE A 83 -33.70 41.82 -25.49
C ILE A 83 -34.57 41.25 -24.37
N TYR A 84 -35.45 40.31 -24.71
CA TYR A 84 -36.41 39.74 -23.78
C TYR A 84 -36.46 38.23 -23.91
N PHE A 85 -36.26 37.50 -22.82
CA PHE A 85 -36.55 36.06 -22.80
C PHE A 85 -38.05 35.85 -22.56
N ASP A 86 -38.71 35.15 -23.48
CA ASP A 86 -40.12 34.74 -23.35
C ASP A 86 -40.19 33.28 -22.93
N LYS A 87 -40.59 33.02 -21.67
CA LYS A 87 -40.74 31.67 -21.14
C LYS A 87 -41.79 30.83 -21.88
N GLN A 88 -42.79 31.47 -22.48
CA GLN A 88 -43.80 30.76 -23.28
C GLN A 88 -43.27 30.38 -24.64
N ALA A 89 -42.46 31.25 -25.26
CA ALA A 89 -41.82 30.97 -26.54
C ALA A 89 -40.60 30.04 -26.40
N LYS A 90 -39.98 30.02 -25.21
CA LYS A 90 -38.71 29.35 -24.90
C LYS A 90 -37.55 29.90 -25.71
N GLY A 91 -37.38 31.22 -25.71
CA GLY A 91 -36.28 31.87 -26.43
C GLY A 91 -36.23 33.38 -26.23
N PHE A 92 -35.21 33.99 -26.80
CA PHE A 92 -34.95 35.42 -26.72
C PHE A 92 -35.52 36.16 -27.94
N TRP A 93 -36.11 37.31 -27.70
CA TRP A 93 -36.56 38.26 -28.71
C TRP A 93 -35.69 39.50 -28.71
N MET A 94 -35.25 39.97 -29.88
CA MET A 94 -34.66 41.30 -30.06
C MET A 94 -35.75 42.26 -30.52
N LEU A 95 -36.30 43.06 -29.59
CA LEU A 95 -37.42 43.97 -29.85
C LEU A 95 -37.00 45.44 -29.78
N CYS A 96 -35.77 45.74 -30.21
CA CYS A 96 -35.27 47.10 -30.34
C CYS A 96 -35.78 47.73 -31.66
N GLU A 97 -36.71 48.70 -31.58
CA GLU A 97 -37.31 49.31 -32.78
C GLU A 97 -36.28 49.85 -33.78
N ALA A 98 -35.21 50.49 -33.28
CA ALA A 98 -34.17 51.07 -34.12
C ALA A 98 -33.38 49.98 -34.87
N LYS A 99 -32.94 48.93 -34.16
CA LYS A 99 -32.23 47.81 -34.79
C LYS A 99 -33.12 47.04 -35.76
N VAL A 100 -34.38 46.80 -35.37
CA VAL A 100 -35.36 46.12 -36.22
C VAL A 100 -35.58 46.88 -37.52
N LYS A 101 -35.75 48.21 -37.47
CA LYS A 101 -35.84 49.01 -38.70
C LYS A 101 -34.57 48.94 -39.54
N ALA A 102 -33.40 49.00 -38.92
CA ALA A 102 -32.11 48.98 -39.61
C ALA A 102 -31.90 47.73 -40.48
N PHE A 103 -32.01 46.52 -39.92
CA PHE A 103 -31.82 45.29 -40.72
C PHE A 103 -33.02 44.95 -41.62
N ASN A 104 -34.19 45.55 -41.40
CA ASN A 104 -35.29 45.53 -42.37
C ASN A 104 -35.14 46.61 -43.46
N LYS A 105 -34.01 47.34 -43.51
CA LYS A 105 -33.70 48.41 -44.47
C LYS A 105 -34.79 49.50 -44.53
N ASP A 106 -35.31 49.88 -43.37
CA ASP A 106 -36.44 50.80 -43.21
C ASP A 106 -37.71 50.41 -43.99
N SER A 107 -37.83 49.14 -44.39
CA SER A 107 -38.90 48.60 -45.25
C SER A 107 -39.35 47.20 -44.79
N TYR A 108 -40.00 46.43 -45.67
CA TYR A 108 -40.50 45.09 -45.38
C TYR A 108 -39.78 44.04 -46.22
N PHE A 109 -39.66 42.83 -45.69
CA PHE A 109 -39.39 41.64 -46.48
C PHE A 109 -40.70 41.15 -47.13
N ASN A 110 -40.62 40.66 -48.37
CA ASN A 110 -41.76 40.12 -49.09
C ASN A 110 -41.99 38.65 -48.72
N SER A 111 -43.25 38.26 -48.61
CA SER A 111 -43.62 36.85 -48.46
C SER A 111 -43.13 36.04 -49.65
N GLY A 112 -42.55 34.88 -49.37
CA GLY A 112 -41.94 34.00 -50.36
C GLY A 112 -40.46 34.28 -50.66
N GLN A 113 -39.85 35.29 -50.02
CA GLN A 113 -38.40 35.49 -50.06
C GLN A 113 -37.65 34.32 -49.41
N SER A 114 -36.42 34.10 -49.87
CA SER A 114 -35.56 33.05 -49.33
C SER A 114 -35.28 33.30 -47.86
N TYR A 115 -35.45 32.25 -47.04
CA TYR A 115 -35.13 32.31 -45.62
C TYR A 115 -33.64 32.57 -45.38
N SER A 116 -32.74 31.97 -46.17
CA SER A 116 -31.29 32.17 -46.04
C SER A 116 -30.89 33.63 -46.19
N ASP A 117 -31.45 34.32 -47.19
CA ASP A 117 -31.10 35.70 -47.51
C ASP A 117 -31.54 36.65 -46.39
N VAL A 118 -32.69 36.35 -45.76
CA VAL A 118 -33.19 37.12 -44.61
C VAL A 118 -32.30 36.93 -43.39
N ILE A 119 -31.88 35.69 -43.09
CA ILE A 119 -30.96 35.39 -41.98
C ILE A 119 -29.58 36.03 -42.19
N GLU A 120 -29.06 35.99 -43.41
CA GLU A 120 -27.78 36.63 -43.76
C GLU A 120 -27.86 38.14 -43.52
N ILE A 121 -28.93 38.80 -43.97
CA ILE A 121 -29.15 40.24 -43.73
C ILE A 121 -29.23 40.52 -42.23
N ILE A 122 -30.02 39.77 -41.47
CA ILE A 122 -30.19 39.99 -40.02
C ILE A 122 -28.84 39.91 -39.29
N ASN A 123 -28.07 38.85 -39.51
CA ASN A 123 -26.84 38.64 -38.75
C ASN A 123 -25.70 39.57 -39.22
N SER A 124 -25.65 39.93 -40.51
CA SER A 124 -24.66 40.90 -41.02
C SER A 124 -24.85 42.33 -40.45
N GLU A 125 -26.10 42.71 -40.17
CA GLU A 125 -26.45 44.02 -39.62
C GLU A 125 -26.39 44.05 -38.09
N LEU A 126 -26.87 43.00 -37.42
CA LEU A 126 -26.84 42.91 -35.96
C LEU A 126 -25.41 42.82 -35.41
N LYS A 127 -24.52 42.09 -36.12
CA LYS A 127 -23.13 41.85 -35.71
C LYS A 127 -23.05 41.42 -34.24
N ASP A 128 -23.90 40.46 -33.88
CA ASP A 128 -23.89 39.86 -32.55
C ASP A 128 -22.76 38.82 -32.52
N ASP A 129 -21.74 39.08 -31.72
CA ASP A 129 -20.56 38.21 -31.68
C ASP A 129 -20.85 36.87 -30.96
N PHE A 130 -21.93 36.77 -30.18
CA PHE A 130 -22.29 35.58 -29.40
C PHE A 130 -23.33 34.69 -30.09
N ASN A 131 -24.25 35.27 -30.87
CA ASN A 131 -25.46 34.57 -31.31
C ASN A 131 -25.71 34.71 -32.81
N GLU A 132 -26.23 33.64 -33.41
CA GLU A 132 -26.86 33.66 -34.73
C GLU A 132 -28.38 33.75 -34.56
N TRP A 133 -28.96 34.89 -34.94
CA TRP A 133 -30.38 35.17 -34.81
C TRP A 133 -31.20 34.55 -35.94
N ASP A 134 -32.38 34.01 -35.59
CA ASP A 134 -33.29 33.33 -36.50
C ASP A 134 -34.62 34.09 -36.70
N VAL A 135 -35.43 33.66 -37.66
CA VAL A 135 -36.83 34.02 -37.87
C VAL A 135 -37.71 33.01 -37.12
N PRO A 136 -38.68 33.43 -36.30
CA PRO A 136 -39.54 32.50 -35.56
C PRO A 136 -40.40 31.64 -36.51
N ASN A 137 -40.81 30.45 -36.04
CA ASN A 137 -41.90 29.73 -36.69
C ASN A 137 -43.26 30.39 -36.36
N LEU A 138 -44.32 30.01 -37.07
CA LEU A 138 -45.65 30.63 -36.88
C LEU A 138 -46.18 30.47 -35.45
N ALA A 139 -45.97 29.31 -34.81
CA ALA A 139 -46.44 29.07 -33.46
C ALA A 139 -45.75 30.01 -32.46
N THR A 140 -44.43 30.15 -32.58
CA THR A 140 -43.60 31.07 -31.79
C THR A 140 -44.01 32.53 -32.01
N LEU A 141 -44.19 32.96 -33.27
CA LEU A 141 -44.60 34.33 -33.59
C LEU A 141 -45.98 34.66 -33.01
N ARG A 142 -46.93 33.72 -33.03
CA ARG A 142 -48.27 33.92 -32.48
C ARG A 142 -48.26 34.19 -30.97
N LEU A 143 -47.22 33.77 -30.24
CA LEU A 143 -47.07 34.08 -28.82
C LEU A 143 -46.80 35.57 -28.58
N LEU A 144 -46.25 36.30 -29.55
CA LEU A 144 -46.11 37.77 -29.50
C LEU A 144 -47.40 38.52 -29.87
N THR A 145 -48.54 37.82 -29.95
CA THR A 145 -49.85 38.41 -30.23
C THR A 145 -50.79 38.22 -29.04
N LYS A 146 -51.90 38.96 -29.03
CA LYS A 146 -52.89 38.95 -27.93
C LYS A 146 -52.27 39.31 -26.56
N LEU A 147 -51.18 40.08 -26.54
CA LEU A 147 -50.51 40.53 -25.33
C LEU A 147 -51.40 41.52 -24.58
N LEU A 148 -51.69 41.25 -23.30
CA LEU A 148 -52.39 42.18 -22.41
C LEU A 148 -51.41 43.17 -21.75
N SER A 149 -50.20 42.69 -21.47
CA SER A 149 -49.08 43.46 -20.94
C SER A 149 -47.76 42.84 -21.42
N ALA A 150 -46.72 43.66 -21.52
CA ALA A 150 -45.37 43.26 -21.87
C ALA A 150 -44.37 44.29 -21.33
N PRO A 151 -43.08 43.94 -21.16
CA PRO A 151 -42.03 44.88 -20.76
C PRO A 151 -41.58 45.81 -21.90
N PHE A 152 -42.23 45.75 -23.05
CA PHE A 152 -42.02 46.59 -24.23
C PHE A 152 -43.36 47.17 -24.69
N ASN A 153 -43.31 48.21 -25.52
CA ASN A 153 -44.51 48.87 -26.01
C ASN A 153 -45.35 47.95 -26.90
N ILE A 154 -46.64 47.83 -26.56
CA ILE A 154 -47.63 47.06 -27.32
C ILE A 154 -48.68 47.96 -27.96
N ASN A 155 -49.17 47.57 -29.13
CA ASN A 155 -50.29 48.18 -29.82
C ASN A 155 -51.21 47.10 -30.33
N ARG A 156 -52.52 47.20 -30.05
CA ARG A 156 -53.53 46.18 -30.43
C ARG A 156 -53.09 44.74 -30.12
N GLY A 157 -52.47 44.54 -28.95
CA GLY A 157 -52.07 43.22 -28.46
C GLY A 157 -50.82 42.60 -29.11
N ARG A 158 -49.99 43.38 -29.80
CA ARG A 158 -48.72 42.94 -30.40
C ARG A 158 -47.62 43.97 -30.17
N PHE A 159 -46.38 43.65 -30.52
CA PHE A 159 -45.28 44.63 -30.51
C PHE A 159 -45.64 45.89 -31.35
N LEU A 160 -45.32 47.08 -30.82
CA LEU A 160 -45.79 48.36 -31.34
C LEU A 160 -45.40 48.61 -32.81
N LEU A 161 -44.20 48.17 -33.20
CA LEU A 161 -43.52 48.55 -34.43
C LEU A 161 -44.37 48.42 -35.72
N ASN A 162 -45.07 47.29 -35.93
CA ASN A 162 -45.85 47.06 -37.15
C ASN A 162 -46.92 45.96 -36.98
N ALA A 163 -47.91 45.91 -37.87
CA ALA A 163 -48.91 44.84 -37.90
C ALA A 163 -48.40 43.55 -38.54
N TYR A 164 -47.46 43.64 -39.48
CA TYR A 164 -47.05 42.50 -40.28
C TYR A 164 -45.66 42.01 -39.89
N TYR A 165 -45.55 40.76 -39.44
CA TYR A 165 -44.27 40.15 -39.03
C TYR A 165 -44.01 38.84 -39.76
N LEU A 166 -42.73 38.51 -39.98
CA LEU A 166 -42.33 37.31 -40.69
C LEU A 166 -42.30 36.07 -39.80
N TYR A 167 -42.66 34.93 -40.38
CA TYR A 167 -42.37 33.61 -39.84
C TYR A 167 -41.76 32.69 -40.91
N LYS A 168 -41.04 31.67 -40.46
CA LYS A 168 -40.40 30.65 -41.31
C LYS A 168 -41.42 29.64 -41.85
N LYS A 169 -41.44 29.43 -43.17
CA LYS A 169 -42.33 28.49 -43.88
C LYS A 169 -41.60 27.88 -45.09
N ASN A 170 -41.29 26.58 -45.04
CA ASN A 170 -40.70 25.82 -46.16
C ASN A 170 -39.50 26.50 -46.84
N ASN A 171 -38.43 26.81 -46.08
CA ASN A 171 -37.22 27.54 -46.53
C ASN A 171 -37.47 28.94 -47.11
N LYS A 172 -38.65 29.51 -46.87
CA LYS A 172 -39.00 30.88 -47.18
C LYS A 172 -39.51 31.59 -45.94
N VAL A 173 -39.62 32.91 -46.03
CA VAL A 173 -40.33 33.72 -45.03
C VAL A 173 -41.74 34.04 -45.52
N GLN A 174 -42.68 34.13 -44.59
CA GLN A 174 -44.07 34.50 -44.85
C GLN A 174 -44.47 35.59 -43.87
N GLY A 175 -44.97 36.72 -44.38
CA GLY A 175 -45.59 37.75 -43.57
C GLY A 175 -46.90 37.26 -42.98
N PHE A 176 -47.20 37.71 -41.76
CA PHE A 176 -48.40 37.38 -41.01
C PHE A 176 -48.92 38.63 -40.31
N ASP A 177 -50.22 38.87 -40.39
CA ASP A 177 -50.89 39.97 -39.70
C ASP A 177 -51.14 39.62 -38.24
N CYS A 178 -50.43 40.31 -37.34
CA CYS A 178 -50.46 40.11 -35.91
C CYS A 178 -51.46 41.03 -35.17
N ASP A 179 -52.26 41.86 -35.87
CA ASP A 179 -53.35 42.61 -35.23
C ASP A 179 -54.38 41.65 -34.61
N LEU A 180 -54.93 42.03 -33.45
CA LEU A 180 -55.81 41.21 -32.60
C LEU A 180 -57.00 40.52 -33.31
N ASN A 181 -57.43 41.03 -34.46
CA ASN A 181 -58.63 40.58 -35.18
C ASN A 181 -58.35 40.06 -36.61
N CYS A 182 -57.09 40.01 -37.05
CA CYS A 182 -56.74 39.66 -38.44
C CYS A 182 -56.13 38.26 -38.55
N PHE A 183 -54.97 37.99 -37.94
CA PHE A 183 -54.32 36.66 -37.87
C PHE A 183 -54.30 35.85 -39.20
N THR A 184 -54.01 36.51 -40.31
CA THR A 184 -53.90 35.92 -41.65
C THR A 184 -52.53 36.15 -42.27
N ASP A 185 -52.15 35.30 -43.24
CA ASP A 185 -50.95 35.52 -44.07
C ASP A 185 -51.02 36.89 -44.78
N ALA A 186 -49.92 37.63 -44.74
CA ALA A 186 -49.74 38.94 -45.39
C ALA A 186 -48.76 38.84 -46.56
N SER A 187 -48.76 39.82 -47.46
CA SER A 187 -47.84 39.84 -48.61
C SER A 187 -46.40 40.24 -48.26
N LYS A 188 -46.18 40.79 -47.06
CA LYS A 188 -44.89 41.29 -46.57
C LYS A 188 -44.87 41.34 -45.03
N GLY A 189 -43.70 41.51 -44.41
CA GLY A 189 -43.58 41.68 -42.96
C GLY A 189 -42.20 42.13 -42.49
N PHE A 190 -42.13 42.62 -41.26
CA PHE A 190 -40.87 42.85 -40.55
C PHE A 190 -40.36 41.56 -39.95
N CYS A 191 -39.05 41.29 -40.03
CA CYS A 191 -38.46 40.23 -39.23
C CYS A 191 -38.27 40.68 -37.78
N LEU A 192 -38.75 39.88 -36.83
CA LEU A 192 -38.43 39.99 -35.41
C LEU A 192 -37.41 38.89 -35.07
N PRO A 193 -36.12 39.23 -34.83
CA PRO A 193 -35.09 38.25 -34.57
C PRO A 193 -35.41 37.48 -33.30
N TYR A 194 -35.32 36.16 -33.43
CA TYR A 194 -35.64 35.21 -32.39
C TYR A 194 -34.50 34.21 -32.23
N LEU A 195 -34.09 33.98 -30.99
CA LEU A 195 -33.10 32.98 -30.65
C LEU A 195 -33.76 31.88 -29.83
N SER A 196 -34.00 30.73 -30.45
CA SER A 196 -34.65 29.61 -29.78
C SER A 196 -33.73 28.93 -28.77
N GLN A 197 -34.26 28.51 -27.63
CA GLN A 197 -33.50 27.89 -26.55
C GLN A 197 -34.27 26.67 -26.03
N HIS A 198 -33.95 25.47 -26.52
CA HIS A 198 -34.71 24.25 -26.23
C HIS A 198 -34.10 23.34 -25.16
N ASP A 199 -32.78 23.39 -24.92
CA ASP A 199 -32.09 22.36 -24.13
C ASP A 199 -31.91 22.71 -22.64
N ILE A 200 -31.47 23.93 -22.30
CA ILE A 200 -31.14 24.32 -20.91
C ILE A 200 -32.23 25.20 -20.27
N SER A 201 -33.08 25.87 -21.06
CA SER A 201 -34.14 26.77 -20.55
C SER A 201 -35.28 26.01 -19.85
N GLY A 202 -35.40 24.70 -20.10
CA GLY A 202 -36.34 23.80 -19.43
C GLY A 202 -35.98 23.50 -17.97
N LEU A 203 -34.78 23.89 -17.52
CA LEU A 203 -34.27 23.64 -16.16
C LEU A 203 -34.62 24.75 -15.15
N GLY A 204 -35.64 25.57 -15.46
CA GLY A 204 -36.13 26.63 -14.58
C GLY A 204 -35.32 27.93 -14.65
N ALA A 205 -35.55 28.82 -13.67
CA ALA A 205 -35.00 30.19 -13.64
C ALA A 205 -33.46 30.23 -13.75
N LYS A 206 -32.77 29.32 -13.05
CA LYS A 206 -31.31 29.19 -13.10
C LYS A 206 -30.78 28.68 -14.44
N GLY A 207 -31.51 27.78 -15.12
CA GLY A 207 -31.17 27.37 -16.49
C GLY A 207 -31.26 28.53 -17.49
N ILE A 208 -32.30 29.35 -17.38
CA ILE A 208 -32.44 30.58 -18.20
C ILE A 208 -31.28 31.55 -17.92
N PHE A 209 -30.85 31.66 -16.66
CA PHE A 209 -29.71 32.50 -16.27
C PHE A 209 -28.39 32.05 -16.92
N ILE A 210 -28.11 30.74 -16.92
CA ILE A 210 -26.94 30.18 -17.61
C ILE A 210 -26.99 30.45 -19.11
N ASN A 211 -28.15 30.27 -19.75
CA ASN A 211 -28.32 30.58 -21.17
C ASN A 211 -28.08 32.05 -21.50
N ALA A 212 -28.54 32.97 -20.64
CA ALA A 212 -28.27 34.38 -20.83
C ALA A 212 -26.75 34.66 -20.84
N ILE A 213 -25.98 33.99 -19.98
CA ILE A 213 -24.53 34.13 -19.94
C ILE A 213 -23.87 33.56 -21.21
N TYR A 214 -24.27 32.36 -21.67
CA TYR A 214 -23.78 31.79 -22.93
C TYR A 214 -24.10 32.67 -24.14
N SER A 215 -25.28 33.30 -24.15
CA SER A 215 -25.68 34.24 -25.19
C SER A 215 -25.08 35.65 -25.03
N GLY A 216 -24.24 35.90 -24.02
CA GLY A 216 -23.64 37.22 -23.77
C GLY A 216 -24.65 38.30 -23.37
N PHE A 217 -25.88 37.93 -23.02
CA PHE A 217 -26.93 38.87 -22.64
C PHE A 217 -26.81 39.24 -21.16
N VAL A 218 -26.93 40.53 -20.87
CA VAL A 218 -26.78 41.07 -19.51
C VAL A 218 -28.15 41.49 -18.98
N PRO A 219 -28.66 40.89 -17.89
CA PRO A 219 -29.87 41.35 -17.22
C PRO A 219 -29.77 42.83 -16.87
N THR A 220 -30.88 43.56 -16.97
CA THR A 220 -30.86 45.03 -16.79
C THR A 220 -30.24 45.45 -15.45
N LYS A 221 -30.50 44.70 -14.38
CA LYS A 221 -29.92 44.96 -13.04
C LYS A 221 -28.42 44.67 -12.94
N LEU A 222 -27.86 43.81 -13.80
CA LEU A 222 -26.45 43.40 -13.77
C LEU A 222 -25.57 44.15 -14.77
N LYS A 223 -26.09 45.19 -15.43
CA LYS A 223 -25.38 45.93 -16.51
C LYS A 223 -23.95 46.36 -16.12
N ASP A 224 -23.78 46.83 -14.88
CA ASP A 224 -22.50 47.32 -14.36
C ASP A 224 -21.83 46.32 -13.41
N ASN A 225 -22.42 45.14 -13.20
CA ASN A 225 -21.88 44.11 -12.32
C ASN A 225 -20.58 43.52 -12.92
N ALA A 226 -19.47 43.69 -12.21
CA ALA A 226 -18.16 43.22 -12.66
C ALA A 226 -18.09 41.68 -12.70
N LEU A 227 -18.67 41.01 -11.71
CA LEU A 227 -18.67 39.56 -11.57
C LEU A 227 -19.47 38.88 -12.70
N TYR A 228 -20.59 39.46 -13.13
CA TYR A 228 -21.34 38.96 -14.28
C TYR A 228 -20.52 38.99 -15.58
N LYS A 229 -19.67 40.01 -15.76
CA LYS A 229 -18.76 40.08 -16.91
C LYS A 229 -17.67 38.99 -16.85
N VAL A 230 -17.17 38.65 -15.65
CA VAL A 230 -16.26 37.52 -15.44
C VAL A 230 -16.95 36.19 -15.80
N LEU A 231 -18.22 36.02 -15.42
CA LEU A 231 -19.01 34.83 -15.78
C LEU A 231 -19.18 34.68 -17.30
N ILE A 232 -19.45 35.76 -18.04
CA ILE A 232 -19.51 35.73 -19.51
C ILE A 232 -18.19 35.20 -20.09
N VAL A 233 -17.05 35.67 -19.59
CA VAL A 233 -15.72 35.20 -20.04
C VAL A 233 -15.51 33.74 -19.70
N ALA A 234 -15.82 33.32 -18.48
CA ALA A 234 -15.59 31.95 -18.02
C ALA A 234 -16.39 30.92 -18.83
N LEU A 235 -17.66 31.20 -19.13
CA LEU A 235 -18.52 30.28 -19.88
C LEU A 235 -18.33 30.35 -21.39
N ASN A 236 -17.82 31.47 -21.93
CA ASN A 236 -17.65 31.66 -23.39
C ASN A 236 -16.18 31.72 -23.83
N TYR A 237 -15.25 31.20 -23.04
CA TYR A 237 -13.81 31.32 -23.32
C TYR A 237 -13.39 30.71 -24.66
N LYS A 238 -14.12 29.69 -25.15
CA LYS A 238 -13.93 29.08 -26.47
C LYS A 238 -14.29 30.04 -27.62
N ASN A 239 -15.24 30.95 -27.41
CA ASN A 239 -15.61 31.98 -28.39
C ASN A 239 -14.81 33.27 -28.17
N LYS A 240 -13.52 33.21 -28.48
CA LYS A 240 -12.56 34.31 -28.27
C LYS A 240 -12.95 35.61 -28.97
N ALA A 241 -13.57 35.51 -30.14
CA ALA A 241 -14.04 36.67 -30.89
C ALA A 241 -15.11 37.44 -30.10
N ALA A 242 -16.08 36.74 -29.51
CA ALA A 242 -17.17 37.35 -28.76
C ALA A 242 -16.74 38.05 -27.49
N ILE A 243 -15.77 37.47 -26.78
CA ILE A 243 -15.32 38.00 -25.48
C ILE A 243 -14.15 38.97 -25.60
N GLN A 244 -13.69 39.32 -26.81
CA GLN A 244 -12.44 40.08 -27.04
C GLN A 244 -12.34 41.36 -26.18
N LYS A 245 -13.46 42.07 -26.00
CA LYS A 245 -13.52 43.35 -25.25
C LYS A 245 -13.41 43.20 -23.72
N ILE A 246 -13.57 41.99 -23.21
CA ILE A 246 -13.57 41.67 -21.77
C ILE A 246 -12.66 40.47 -21.47
N ALA A 247 -11.81 40.05 -22.42
CA ALA A 247 -11.06 38.80 -22.36
C ALA A 247 -10.04 38.74 -21.21
N ASP A 248 -9.68 39.88 -20.63
CA ASP A 248 -8.80 40.03 -19.46
C ASP A 248 -9.46 39.62 -18.13
N LYS A 249 -10.79 39.49 -18.09
CA LYS A 249 -11.54 39.14 -16.87
C LYS A 249 -11.55 37.64 -16.60
N THR A 250 -10.37 37.07 -16.34
CA THR A 250 -10.19 35.62 -16.17
C THR A 250 -10.24 35.15 -14.73
N ASP A 251 -10.67 35.96 -13.75
CA ASP A 251 -10.56 35.63 -12.31
C ASP A 251 -11.13 34.26 -11.93
N ILE A 252 -12.33 33.91 -12.41
CA ILE A 252 -12.95 32.59 -12.16
C ILE A 252 -12.15 31.47 -12.85
N LEU A 253 -11.68 31.71 -14.08
CA LEU A 253 -10.85 30.74 -14.80
C LEU A 253 -9.51 30.53 -14.08
N ASN A 254 -8.89 31.60 -13.57
CA ASN A 254 -7.68 31.55 -12.77
C ASN A 254 -7.91 30.69 -11.51
N GLN A 255 -9.02 30.90 -10.79
CA GLN A 255 -9.38 30.11 -9.61
C GLN A 255 -9.61 28.62 -9.96
N LEU A 256 -10.31 28.32 -11.06
CA LEU A 256 -10.55 26.95 -11.50
C LEU A 256 -9.25 26.25 -11.96
N VAL A 257 -8.38 26.95 -12.69
CA VAL A 257 -7.05 26.43 -13.07
C VAL A 257 -6.20 26.18 -11.83
N THR A 258 -6.12 27.15 -10.90
CA THR A 258 -5.41 26.97 -9.63
C THR A 258 -5.96 25.78 -8.86
N LYS A 259 -7.28 25.66 -8.71
CA LYS A 259 -7.91 24.53 -8.03
C LYS A 259 -7.54 23.19 -8.65
N LYS A 260 -7.47 23.10 -9.99
CA LYS A 260 -7.02 21.89 -10.68
C LYS A 260 -5.57 21.55 -10.32
N ILE A 261 -4.68 22.53 -10.33
CA ILE A 261 -3.26 22.38 -9.98
C ILE A 261 -3.10 21.99 -8.51
N THR A 262 -3.77 22.68 -7.59
CA THR A 262 -3.68 22.39 -6.17
C THR A 262 -4.24 21.00 -5.86
N ASN A 263 -5.34 20.59 -6.50
CA ASN A 263 -5.86 19.23 -6.33
C ASN A 263 -4.87 18.16 -6.79
N SER A 264 -4.11 18.38 -7.88
CA SER A 264 -3.11 17.40 -8.31
C SER A 264 -1.95 17.25 -7.32
N LEU A 265 -1.62 18.31 -6.59
CA LEU A 265 -0.57 18.31 -5.56
C LEU A 265 -1.10 17.72 -4.23
N LEU A 266 -2.24 18.21 -3.75
CA LEU A 266 -2.79 17.82 -2.45
C LEU A 266 -3.28 16.37 -2.40
N LEU A 267 -3.58 15.77 -3.56
CA LEU A 267 -4.01 14.37 -3.70
C LEU A 267 -2.90 13.42 -4.16
N GLU A 268 -1.65 13.90 -4.34
CA GLU A 268 -0.57 13.10 -4.95
C GLU A 268 -0.37 11.76 -4.21
N ASP A 269 -0.20 11.83 -2.88
CA ASP A 269 0.06 10.65 -2.05
C ASP A 269 -1.24 9.91 -1.69
N HIS A 270 -2.40 10.58 -1.77
CA HIS A 270 -3.71 9.92 -1.70
C HIS A 270 -3.91 8.95 -2.87
N ILE A 271 -3.58 9.40 -4.08
CA ILE A 271 -3.69 8.57 -5.28
C ILE A 271 -2.70 7.40 -5.23
N ARG A 272 -1.45 7.63 -4.81
CA ARG A 272 -0.40 6.58 -4.78
C ARG A 272 -0.59 5.55 -3.69
N ALA A 273 -0.91 5.99 -2.48
CA ALA A 273 -0.81 5.18 -1.27
C ALA A 273 -2.02 5.32 -0.34
N ASP A 274 -3.11 5.96 -0.76
CA ASP A 274 -4.31 6.18 0.07
C ASP A 274 -4.03 6.94 1.38
N ILE A 275 -3.00 7.79 1.37
CA ILE A 275 -2.72 8.72 2.45
C ILE A 275 -3.81 9.81 2.42
N ALA A 276 -4.26 10.28 3.59
CA ALA A 276 -5.27 11.33 3.66
C ALA A 276 -4.84 12.58 2.85
N PRO A 277 -5.75 13.18 2.04
CA PRO A 277 -5.45 14.39 1.28
C PRO A 277 -4.84 15.50 2.13
N TYR A 278 -3.81 16.17 1.60
CA TYR A 278 -3.20 17.30 2.28
C TYR A 278 -4.17 18.48 2.36
N HIS A 279 -4.09 19.22 3.47
CA HIS A 279 -4.90 20.42 3.66
C HIS A 279 -4.46 21.54 2.68
N SER A 280 -5.39 22.37 2.19
CA SER A 280 -5.11 23.44 1.20
C SER A 280 -3.98 24.37 1.61
N LYS A 281 -3.91 24.71 2.91
CA LYS A 281 -2.81 25.46 3.52
C LYS A 281 -1.41 24.95 3.16
N MET A 282 -1.23 23.67 2.83
CA MET A 282 0.07 23.14 2.40
C MET A 282 0.65 23.89 1.20
N VAL A 283 -0.19 24.41 0.29
CA VAL A 283 0.25 25.19 -0.89
C VAL A 283 0.00 26.69 -0.77
N GLU A 284 -0.63 27.15 0.31
CA GLU A 284 -1.04 28.55 0.54
C GLU A 284 -0.23 29.23 1.66
N ASP A 285 0.10 28.49 2.72
CA ASP A 285 0.77 28.99 3.91
C ASP A 285 2.28 29.05 3.71
N THR A 286 2.90 30.18 4.05
CA THR A 286 4.33 30.43 3.83
C THR A 286 5.22 29.56 4.71
N GLU A 287 4.70 28.96 5.77
CA GLU A 287 5.45 28.08 6.68
C GLU A 287 5.29 26.58 6.36
N LEU A 288 4.51 26.21 5.33
CA LEU A 288 4.31 24.82 4.94
C LEU A 288 4.99 24.53 3.60
N GLY A 289 4.31 24.78 2.48
CA GLY A 289 4.84 24.54 1.14
C GLY A 289 4.88 23.07 0.70
N HIS A 290 4.88 22.85 -0.62
CA HIS A 290 4.88 21.53 -1.25
C HIS A 290 6.22 21.21 -1.93
N TRP A 291 6.71 19.97 -1.80
CA TRP A 291 7.99 19.55 -2.38
C TRP A 291 8.01 19.56 -3.90
N SER A 292 6.96 19.04 -4.56
CA SER A 292 6.86 18.99 -6.04
C SER A 292 6.90 20.36 -6.73
N LEU A 293 6.80 21.46 -5.97
CA LEU A 293 6.95 22.83 -6.46
C LEU A 293 8.39 23.36 -6.35
N TRP A 294 9.31 22.60 -5.73
CA TRP A 294 10.71 22.95 -5.51
C TRP A 294 11.62 22.33 -6.56
N THR A 295 11.70 22.95 -7.74
CA THR A 295 12.31 22.33 -8.92
C THR A 295 13.78 22.71 -9.13
N ASP A 296 14.43 23.33 -8.14
CA ASP A 296 15.75 23.95 -8.29
C ASP A 296 16.88 22.94 -8.52
N GLU A 297 16.71 21.71 -8.01
CA GLU A 297 17.69 20.63 -8.07
C GLU A 297 17.45 19.65 -9.24
N LEU A 298 16.42 19.90 -10.07
CA LEU A 298 16.06 19.01 -11.16
C LEU A 298 16.85 19.32 -12.44
N GLU A 299 17.63 18.36 -12.92
CA GLU A 299 18.27 18.43 -14.25
C GLU A 299 17.33 17.88 -15.33
N ASN A 300 16.48 18.73 -15.91
CA ASN A 300 15.52 18.27 -16.90
C ASN A 300 15.89 18.68 -18.34
N THR A 301 15.68 17.76 -19.27
CA THR A 301 15.65 18.05 -20.71
C THR A 301 14.18 18.20 -21.15
N ASN A 302 13.86 19.23 -21.94
CA ASN A 302 12.50 19.55 -22.42
C ASN A 302 11.49 19.97 -21.34
N GLU A 303 11.82 21.00 -20.58
CA GLU A 303 10.91 21.64 -19.63
C GLU A 303 9.95 22.62 -20.28
N GLN A 304 8.83 22.84 -19.59
CA GLN A 304 7.92 23.95 -19.82
C GLN A 304 7.68 24.71 -18.51
N SER A 305 7.60 26.03 -18.60
CA SER A 305 7.26 26.89 -17.47
C SER A 305 5.74 27.07 -17.40
N ILE A 306 5.12 26.51 -16.37
CA ILE A 306 3.70 26.67 -16.08
C ILE A 306 3.52 27.95 -15.29
N ASN A 307 2.84 28.94 -15.88
CA ASN A 307 2.49 30.15 -15.15
C ASN A 307 1.34 29.85 -14.19
N LEU A 308 1.56 30.10 -12.90
CA LEU A 308 0.57 29.91 -11.85
C LEU A 308 -0.32 31.16 -11.75
N PRO A 309 -1.63 31.06 -12.02
CA PRO A 309 -2.52 32.22 -11.95
C PRO A 309 -2.59 32.84 -10.55
N ILE A 310 -2.49 31.99 -9.53
CA ILE A 310 -2.37 32.35 -8.12
C ILE A 310 -1.05 31.76 -7.62
N PRO A 311 -0.16 32.56 -7.01
CA PRO A 311 1.12 32.05 -6.55
C PRO A 311 0.95 31.01 -5.43
N LEU A 312 1.74 29.93 -5.48
CA LEU A 312 1.74 28.82 -4.52
C LEU A 312 3.05 28.83 -3.70
N VAL A 313 3.10 28.03 -2.64
CA VAL A 313 4.29 27.90 -1.78
C VAL A 313 5.01 26.57 -2.06
N ALA A 314 6.28 26.67 -2.45
CA ALA A 314 7.20 25.55 -2.57
C ALA A 314 7.98 25.38 -1.27
N ARG A 315 8.30 24.13 -0.92
CA ARG A 315 9.16 23.78 0.23
C ARG A 315 10.35 22.99 -0.25
N ASP A 316 11.54 23.36 0.20
CA ASP A 316 12.75 22.58 -0.03
C ASP A 316 12.62 21.22 0.70
N PRO A 317 12.61 20.08 -0.01
CA PRO A 317 12.60 18.78 0.64
C PRO A 317 13.83 18.55 1.52
N LYS A 318 14.99 19.17 1.24
CA LYS A 318 16.19 19.08 2.09
C LYS A 318 15.95 19.67 3.48
N SER A 319 15.16 20.74 3.57
CA SER A 319 14.74 21.33 4.85
C SER A 319 13.71 20.49 5.62
N SER A 320 13.33 19.33 5.07
CA SER A 320 12.38 18.37 5.65
C SER A 320 13.04 17.06 6.08
N ILE A 321 14.35 16.94 5.89
CA ILE A 321 15.12 15.80 6.37
C ILE A 321 15.15 15.85 7.89
N ASN A 322 14.77 14.74 8.52
CA ASN A 322 14.88 14.53 9.95
C ASN A 322 16.30 14.02 10.26
N ASP A 323 16.92 14.51 11.33
CA ASP A 323 18.17 13.97 11.89
C ASP A 323 17.94 12.67 12.69
N GLY A 324 16.91 11.91 12.29
CA GLY A 324 16.38 10.77 13.00
C GLY A 324 16.58 9.47 12.22
N VAL A 325 16.28 8.36 12.89
CA VAL A 325 16.44 7.01 12.34
C VAL A 325 15.12 6.26 12.36
N VAL A 326 14.92 5.43 11.34
CA VAL A 326 13.77 4.52 11.24
C VAL A 326 14.24 3.09 11.43
N ALA A 327 13.57 2.34 12.28
CA ALA A 327 13.78 0.91 12.42
C ALA A 327 12.58 0.15 11.86
N ILE A 328 12.87 -0.82 11.00
CA ILE A 328 11.87 -1.65 10.34
C ILE A 328 12.10 -3.09 10.76
N ASP A 329 11.15 -3.64 11.49
CA ASP A 329 11.04 -5.08 11.67
C ASP A 329 10.24 -5.68 10.52
N PHE A 330 10.95 -6.14 9.50
CA PHE A 330 10.35 -6.78 8.33
C PHE A 330 9.99 -8.23 8.69
N GLY A 331 8.87 -8.46 9.36
CA GLY A 331 8.43 -9.78 9.80
C GLY A 331 7.69 -10.60 8.74
N THR A 332 7.63 -11.92 8.93
CA THR A 332 7.02 -12.89 8.00
C THR A 332 5.53 -12.63 7.76
N LYS A 333 4.81 -12.21 8.81
CA LYS A 333 3.36 -12.00 8.78
C LYS A 333 2.96 -10.54 9.00
N SER A 334 3.76 -9.80 9.75
CA SER A 334 3.56 -8.38 10.01
C SER A 334 4.89 -7.64 9.95
N THR A 335 4.86 -6.41 9.45
CA THR A 335 5.95 -5.46 9.44
C THR A 335 5.67 -4.37 10.49
N VAL A 336 6.63 -4.11 11.37
CA VAL A 336 6.55 -3.00 12.33
C VAL A 336 7.54 -1.92 11.91
N VAL A 337 7.10 -0.67 11.95
CA VAL A 337 7.93 0.49 11.67
C VAL A 337 7.91 1.40 12.89
N VAL A 338 9.08 1.75 13.40
CA VAL A 338 9.25 2.75 14.46
C VAL A 338 10.26 3.79 14.03
N TYR A 339 10.17 4.99 14.56
CA TYR A 339 11.11 6.06 14.26
C TYR A 339 11.47 6.87 15.50
N GLN A 340 12.66 7.47 15.47
CA GLN A 340 13.13 8.46 16.43
C GLN A 340 13.44 9.73 15.64
N LYS A 341 13.02 10.91 16.15
CA LYS A 341 13.30 12.22 15.52
C LYS A 341 14.40 12.97 16.29
N ASP A 342 14.11 14.19 16.75
CA ASP A 342 15.01 15.14 17.39
C ASP A 342 15.17 14.93 18.91
N ASN A 343 14.52 13.89 19.45
CA ASN A 343 14.59 13.53 20.86
C ASN A 343 14.73 12.01 21.03
N VAL A 344 14.89 11.56 22.28
CA VAL A 344 15.14 10.14 22.59
C VAL A 344 13.90 9.25 22.49
N ASN A 345 12.71 9.81 22.29
CA ASN A 345 11.48 9.04 22.25
C ASN A 345 11.36 8.28 20.92
N ILE A 346 10.92 7.04 21.02
CA ILE A 346 10.66 6.15 19.88
C ILE A 346 9.16 6.08 19.67
N HIS A 347 8.72 6.29 18.44
CA HIS A 347 7.31 6.32 18.08
C HIS A 347 6.98 5.25 17.03
N PRO A 348 5.92 4.45 17.23
CA PRO A 348 5.47 3.50 16.22
C PRO A 348 4.70 4.20 15.08
N MET A 349 4.78 3.63 13.88
CA MET A 349 4.16 4.16 12.67
C MET A 349 3.13 3.19 12.09
N ARG A 350 1.98 3.74 11.68
CA ARG A 350 0.91 3.00 10.98
C ARG A 350 1.14 3.04 9.46
N VAL A 351 0.96 1.91 8.78
CA VAL A 351 1.09 1.77 7.32
C VAL A 351 -0.19 1.12 6.78
N GLY A 352 -0.70 1.62 5.64
CA GLY A 352 -1.77 0.92 4.91
C GLY A 352 -3.17 1.04 5.51
N THR A 353 -3.41 1.97 6.44
CA THR A 353 -4.69 2.14 7.16
C THR A 353 -5.57 3.30 6.68
N GLY A 354 -5.28 3.92 5.53
CA GLY A 354 -6.13 4.98 4.98
C GLY A 354 -6.28 6.20 5.91
N ASP A 355 -7.52 6.59 6.23
CA ASP A 355 -7.82 7.74 7.08
C ASP A 355 -7.45 7.51 8.56
N LEU A 356 -6.31 8.09 8.95
CA LEU A 356 -5.71 8.04 10.29
C LEU A 356 -6.56 8.70 11.40
N ARG A 357 -7.73 9.26 11.08
CA ARG A 357 -8.68 9.93 11.99
C ARG A 357 -9.57 8.97 12.79
N THR A 358 -9.47 7.66 12.55
CA THR A 358 -10.18 6.62 13.32
C THR A 358 -9.46 6.31 14.64
N ASP A 359 -10.21 5.82 15.65
CA ASP A 359 -9.66 5.46 16.96
C ASP A 359 -8.49 4.48 16.82
N ILE A 360 -7.40 4.76 17.54
CA ILE A 360 -6.15 4.00 17.44
C ILE A 360 -6.28 2.69 18.23
N GLN A 361 -5.91 1.57 17.62
CA GLN A 361 -5.79 0.26 18.26
C GLN A 361 -4.38 -0.30 18.08
N ALA A 362 -3.91 -1.12 19.02
CA ALA A 362 -2.55 -1.66 19.01
C ALA A 362 -2.21 -2.41 17.70
N HIS A 363 -3.18 -3.14 17.14
CA HIS A 363 -2.99 -3.89 15.89
C HIS A 363 -2.80 -2.99 14.66
N HIS A 364 -3.12 -1.68 14.72
CA HIS A 364 -2.87 -0.74 13.62
C HIS A 364 -1.38 -0.45 13.38
N TYR A 365 -0.52 -0.78 14.35
CA TYR A 365 0.94 -0.64 14.24
C TYR A 365 1.63 -1.93 13.77
N GLU A 366 0.86 -3.01 13.58
CA GLU A 366 1.31 -4.31 13.12
C GLU A 366 0.83 -4.53 11.68
N ASN A 367 1.57 -3.99 10.73
CA ASN A 367 1.11 -3.90 9.34
C ASN A 367 1.24 -5.27 8.67
N PRO A 368 0.17 -5.93 8.19
CA PRO A 368 0.29 -7.24 7.55
C PRO A 368 1.28 -7.22 6.37
N THR A 369 2.19 -8.20 6.30
CA THR A 369 3.15 -8.32 5.19
C THR A 369 2.49 -9.00 4.00
N ILE A 370 1.52 -8.32 3.39
CA ILE A 370 0.69 -8.82 2.28
C ILE A 370 0.51 -7.76 1.20
N MET A 371 0.44 -8.21 -0.05
CA MET A 371 0.20 -7.39 -1.23
C MET A 371 -0.96 -7.96 -2.05
N GLU A 372 -1.76 -7.10 -2.67
CA GLU A 372 -2.81 -7.46 -3.62
C GLU A 372 -2.55 -6.80 -4.97
N PHE A 373 -2.46 -7.59 -6.04
CA PHE A 373 -2.19 -7.09 -7.40
C PHE A 373 -3.48 -6.98 -8.22
N ARG A 374 -4.10 -5.80 -8.24
CA ARG A 374 -5.36 -5.55 -8.96
C ARG A 374 -5.14 -5.29 -10.45
N ASP A 375 -4.16 -4.46 -10.79
CA ASP A 375 -3.75 -4.17 -12.16
C ASP A 375 -2.22 -4.14 -12.28
N LEU A 376 -1.63 -5.33 -12.34
CA LEU A 376 -0.19 -5.53 -12.34
C LEU A 376 0.52 -4.88 -13.55
N ASP A 377 -0.13 -4.83 -14.73
CA ASP A 377 0.43 -4.15 -15.90
C ASP A 377 0.47 -2.63 -15.72
N ALA A 378 -0.64 -2.04 -15.29
CA ALA A 378 -0.70 -0.61 -15.04
C ALA A 378 0.30 -0.19 -13.95
N PHE A 379 0.41 -0.98 -12.88
CA PHE A 379 1.36 -0.71 -11.79
C PHE A 379 2.81 -0.74 -12.29
N ILE A 380 3.23 -1.81 -12.98
CA ILE A 380 4.61 -1.94 -13.48
C ILE A 380 4.95 -0.80 -14.44
N SER A 381 4.03 -0.45 -15.35
CA SER A 381 4.24 0.67 -16.27
C SER A 381 4.39 2.00 -15.54
N ALA A 382 3.56 2.27 -14.52
CA ALA A 382 3.64 3.49 -13.74
C ALA A 382 4.91 3.55 -12.88
N TYR A 383 5.27 2.45 -12.20
CA TYR A 383 6.45 2.35 -11.35
C TYR A 383 7.75 2.56 -12.14
N GLY A 384 7.83 2.01 -13.35
CA GLY A 384 8.97 2.20 -14.25
C GLY A 384 9.03 3.56 -14.95
N ALA A 385 7.99 4.39 -14.86
CA ALA A 385 7.89 5.62 -15.64
C ALA A 385 8.74 6.80 -15.13
N LYS A 386 9.14 6.78 -13.84
CA LYS A 386 9.93 7.82 -13.17
C LYS A 386 10.88 7.17 -12.14
N ALA A 387 12.04 7.78 -11.92
CA ALA A 387 13.03 7.28 -10.96
C ALA A 387 12.56 7.43 -9.50
N ASN A 388 11.90 8.55 -9.16
CA ASN A 388 11.52 8.92 -7.80
C ASN A 388 10.07 9.41 -7.78
N LYS A 389 9.28 9.00 -6.77
CA LYS A 389 7.82 9.20 -6.68
C LYS A 389 7.06 8.99 -8.00
N PRO A 390 7.14 7.79 -8.62
CA PRO A 390 6.37 7.47 -9.83
C PRO A 390 4.87 7.62 -9.60
N TYR A 391 4.10 7.93 -10.65
CA TYR A 391 2.64 8.12 -10.60
C TYR A 391 1.87 6.78 -10.51
N THR A 392 2.27 5.93 -9.58
CA THR A 392 1.55 4.71 -9.21
C THR A 392 0.17 5.06 -8.64
N ARG A 393 -0.74 4.08 -8.60
CA ARG A 393 -2.06 4.28 -8.02
C ARG A 393 -2.36 3.16 -7.05
N TRP A 394 -2.88 3.50 -5.87
CA TRP A 394 -3.28 2.54 -4.84
C TRP A 394 -4.31 1.53 -5.35
N GLN A 395 -5.17 1.94 -6.29
CA GLN A 395 -6.15 1.05 -6.91
C GLN A 395 -5.53 -0.06 -7.79
N ASP A 396 -4.27 0.06 -8.19
CA ASP A 396 -3.57 -0.92 -9.04
C ASP A 396 -2.86 -2.00 -8.19
N LEU A 397 -2.36 -1.62 -7.01
CA LEU A 397 -1.69 -2.50 -6.05
C LEU A 397 -1.92 -1.95 -4.63
N THR A 398 -2.48 -2.78 -3.74
CA THR A 398 -2.67 -2.45 -2.32
C THR A 398 -1.79 -3.30 -1.42
N ILE A 399 -1.44 -2.79 -0.24
CA ILE A 399 -0.65 -3.52 0.76
C ILE A 399 -1.30 -3.50 2.14
N SER A 400 -0.81 -4.35 3.04
CA SER A 400 -1.12 -4.36 4.47
C SER A 400 -2.61 -4.56 4.78
N HIS A 401 -3.21 -3.74 5.65
CA HIS A 401 -4.58 -3.96 6.12
C HIS A 401 -5.61 -3.97 4.98
N THR A 402 -5.45 -3.09 3.99
CA THR A 402 -6.33 -3.07 2.82
C THR A 402 -6.29 -4.38 2.04
N ALA A 403 -5.11 -4.91 1.77
CA ALA A 403 -4.94 -6.19 1.07
C ALA A 403 -5.42 -7.38 1.93
N LYS A 404 -5.15 -7.38 3.24
CA LYS A 404 -5.63 -8.42 4.17
C LYS A 404 -7.16 -8.47 4.22
N ASN A 405 -7.79 -7.32 4.41
CA ASN A 405 -9.26 -7.23 4.49
C ASN A 405 -9.92 -7.65 3.17
N ALA A 406 -9.30 -7.31 2.02
CA ALA A 406 -9.76 -7.79 0.73
C ALA A 406 -9.68 -9.32 0.63
N MET A 407 -8.57 -9.94 1.06
CA MET A 407 -8.39 -11.40 1.02
C MET A 407 -9.48 -12.16 1.79
N GLU A 408 -9.88 -11.68 2.98
CA GLU A 408 -10.89 -12.33 3.84
C GLU A 408 -12.28 -12.41 3.21
N GLY A 409 -12.62 -11.49 2.30
CA GLY A 409 -13.91 -11.43 1.60
C GLY A 409 -13.89 -11.96 0.16
N THR A 410 -12.76 -12.49 -0.32
CA THR A 410 -12.56 -12.79 -1.74
C THR A 410 -12.99 -14.22 -2.14
N GLU A 411 -13.49 -14.39 -3.37
CA GLU A 411 -13.79 -15.70 -3.96
C GLU A 411 -12.53 -16.55 -4.18
N SER A 412 -12.68 -17.88 -4.15
CA SER A 412 -11.54 -18.81 -4.31
C SER A 412 -10.73 -18.56 -5.58
N SER A 413 -11.38 -18.15 -6.67
CA SER A 413 -10.77 -17.88 -7.98
C SER A 413 -9.77 -16.71 -7.99
N GLN A 414 -9.88 -15.79 -7.03
CA GLN A 414 -9.00 -14.62 -6.92
C GLN A 414 -7.98 -14.74 -5.78
N PHE A 415 -8.02 -15.83 -5.01
CA PHE A 415 -7.12 -16.03 -3.87
C PHE A 415 -5.62 -15.92 -4.21
N ASN A 416 -5.20 -16.40 -5.38
CA ASN A 416 -3.80 -16.32 -5.80
C ASN A 416 -3.32 -14.90 -6.17
N THR A 417 -4.21 -13.89 -6.17
CA THR A 417 -3.82 -12.49 -6.45
C THR A 417 -3.24 -11.77 -5.23
N PHE A 418 -3.25 -12.44 -4.08
CA PHE A 418 -2.63 -11.98 -2.85
C PHE A 418 -1.27 -12.67 -2.67
N LEU A 419 -0.31 -11.91 -2.15
CA LEU A 419 1.05 -12.36 -1.89
C LEU A 419 1.43 -12.03 -0.46
N ASP A 420 1.52 -13.03 0.41
CA ASP A 420 1.79 -12.89 1.85
C ASP A 420 3.04 -13.65 2.33
N GLU A 421 3.90 -14.10 1.40
CA GLU A 421 5.03 -14.99 1.68
C GLU A 421 6.38 -14.42 1.22
N ILE A 422 6.48 -13.10 1.00
CA ILE A 422 7.68 -12.47 0.41
C ILE A 422 8.94 -12.65 1.27
N LYS A 423 8.84 -12.61 2.61
CA LYS A 423 9.99 -12.85 3.50
C LYS A 423 10.44 -14.31 3.46
N GLN A 424 9.49 -15.25 3.41
CA GLN A 424 9.78 -16.68 3.32
C GLN A 424 10.41 -17.05 1.98
N TRP A 425 9.95 -16.43 0.89
CA TRP A 425 10.58 -16.54 -0.42
C TRP A 425 12.04 -16.05 -0.41
N ALA A 426 12.34 -14.97 0.30
CA ALA A 426 13.72 -14.50 0.43
C ALA A 426 14.61 -15.47 1.24
N GLY A 427 14.06 -16.11 2.28
CA GLY A 427 14.80 -17.00 3.17
C GLY A 427 15.08 -18.40 2.59
N ASP A 428 14.28 -18.88 1.64
CA ASP A 428 14.42 -20.21 1.04
C ASP A 428 15.12 -20.13 -0.34
N LYS A 429 16.37 -20.62 -0.39
CA LYS A 429 17.23 -20.64 -1.58
C LYS A 429 16.65 -21.37 -2.79
N ASN A 430 15.69 -22.27 -2.59
CA ASN A 430 15.10 -23.08 -3.65
C ASN A 430 13.67 -22.66 -3.99
N ARG A 431 13.07 -21.77 -3.19
CA ARG A 431 11.67 -21.38 -3.35
C ARG A 431 11.51 -20.47 -4.55
N LYS A 432 10.68 -20.90 -5.50
CA LYS A 432 10.15 -20.05 -6.56
C LYS A 432 8.90 -19.35 -6.08
N LEU A 433 8.64 -18.17 -6.61
CA LEU A 433 7.45 -17.39 -6.27
C LEU A 433 6.65 -17.08 -7.52
N LYS A 434 5.32 -17.06 -7.41
CA LYS A 434 4.42 -16.71 -8.51
C LYS A 434 3.55 -15.53 -8.10
N VAL A 435 3.58 -14.49 -8.91
CA VAL A 435 2.75 -13.28 -8.72
C VAL A 435 1.63 -13.32 -9.75
N VAL A 436 0.37 -13.20 -9.31
CA VAL A 436 -0.81 -13.22 -10.18
C VAL A 436 -1.57 -11.91 -10.00
N GLY A 437 -1.87 -11.22 -11.10
CA GLY A 437 -2.74 -10.05 -11.10
C GLY A 437 -4.20 -10.42 -11.37
N GLN A 438 -5.15 -9.68 -10.80
CA GLN A 438 -6.60 -9.91 -11.03
C GLN A 438 -7.01 -9.81 -12.51
N LYS A 439 -6.27 -9.06 -13.33
CA LYS A 439 -6.45 -8.97 -14.78
C LYS A 439 -5.76 -10.08 -15.58
N GLY A 440 -5.23 -11.11 -14.92
CA GLY A 440 -4.71 -12.33 -15.55
C GLY A 440 -3.20 -12.34 -15.87
N LYS A 441 -2.47 -11.25 -15.60
CA LYS A 441 -1.00 -11.25 -15.74
C LYS A 441 -0.38 -12.15 -14.68
N VAL A 442 0.57 -12.99 -15.08
CA VAL A 442 1.34 -13.88 -14.19
C VAL A 442 2.83 -13.62 -14.37
N ILE A 443 3.56 -13.53 -13.27
CA ILE A 443 5.03 -13.43 -13.24
C ILE A 443 5.57 -14.59 -12.41
N ASP A 444 6.38 -15.44 -13.04
CA ASP A 444 7.15 -16.48 -12.35
C ASP A 444 8.50 -15.90 -11.93
N LEU A 445 8.77 -15.89 -10.64
CA LEU A 445 10.00 -15.39 -10.05
C LEU A 445 10.91 -16.58 -9.66
N PRO A 446 12.21 -16.51 -9.99
CA PRO A 446 13.19 -17.51 -9.56
C PRO A 446 13.40 -17.42 -8.04
N PRO A 447 14.24 -18.30 -7.45
CA PRO A 447 14.73 -18.09 -6.10
C PRO A 447 15.30 -16.69 -5.89
N PHE A 448 15.13 -16.14 -4.68
CA PHE A 448 15.39 -14.73 -4.43
C PHE A 448 16.81 -14.30 -4.80
N LEU A 449 17.83 -15.11 -4.50
CA LEU A 449 19.23 -14.81 -4.84
C LEU A 449 19.52 -14.80 -6.34
N GLU A 450 18.75 -15.53 -7.15
CA GLU A 450 18.88 -15.59 -8.62
C GLU A 450 18.22 -14.41 -9.35
N LEU A 451 17.41 -13.60 -8.64
CA LEU A 451 16.73 -12.44 -9.20
C LEU A 451 17.72 -11.40 -9.77
N GLY A 452 17.54 -11.00 -11.03
CA GLY A 452 18.34 -9.95 -11.67
C GLY A 452 18.01 -8.55 -11.13
N THR A 453 18.82 -7.56 -11.49
CA THR A 453 18.69 -6.17 -10.99
C THR A 453 17.45 -5.44 -11.48
N ASP A 454 16.97 -5.78 -12.68
CA ASP A 454 15.81 -5.16 -13.35
C ASP A 454 14.55 -6.04 -13.30
N ASP A 455 14.63 -7.20 -12.65
CA ASP A 455 13.51 -8.12 -12.51
C ASP A 455 12.48 -7.56 -11.53
N PHE A 456 11.22 -8.01 -11.65
CA PHE A 456 10.16 -7.62 -10.73
C PHE A 456 10.47 -8.13 -9.31
N ASN A 457 10.71 -7.21 -8.39
CA ASN A 457 11.05 -7.54 -7.00
C ASN A 457 9.94 -7.09 -6.04
N PRO A 458 9.10 -8.00 -5.52
CA PRO A 458 8.01 -7.63 -4.61
C PRO A 458 8.50 -7.04 -3.28
N ILE A 459 9.72 -7.35 -2.82
CA ILE A 459 10.30 -6.77 -1.59
C ILE A 459 10.64 -5.30 -1.81
N GLU A 460 11.22 -4.96 -2.96
CA GLU A 460 11.47 -3.56 -3.36
C GLU A 460 10.17 -2.77 -3.44
N ILE A 461 9.13 -3.33 -4.07
CA ILE A 461 7.82 -2.68 -4.19
C ILE A 461 7.18 -2.47 -2.82
N TYR A 462 7.27 -3.45 -1.92
CA TYR A 462 6.77 -3.32 -0.57
C TYR A 462 7.50 -2.21 0.20
N ALA A 463 8.84 -2.16 0.12
CA ALA A 463 9.66 -1.10 0.70
C ALA A 463 9.35 0.29 0.12
N TYR A 464 9.03 0.38 -1.17
CA TYR A 464 8.55 1.62 -1.80
C TYR A 464 7.28 2.15 -1.14
N TYR A 465 6.30 1.28 -0.88
CA TYR A 465 5.08 1.70 -0.17
C TYR A 465 5.36 2.09 1.28
N LEU A 466 6.18 1.33 2.01
CA LEU A 466 6.63 1.74 3.35
C LEU A 466 7.26 3.14 3.31
N GLY A 467 8.13 3.38 2.33
CA GLY A 467 8.78 4.66 2.11
C GLY A 467 7.79 5.81 1.85
N LEU A 468 6.69 5.59 1.12
CA LEU A 468 5.64 6.61 0.93
C LEU A 468 4.92 6.97 2.23
N TYR A 469 4.67 5.98 3.10
CA TYR A 469 4.07 6.21 4.42
C TYR A 469 5.04 6.90 5.38
N ILE A 470 6.31 6.52 5.34
CA ILE A 470 7.38 7.09 6.17
C ILE A 470 7.70 8.53 5.74
N ASN A 471 7.89 8.76 4.44
CA ASN A 471 8.41 10.00 3.85
C ASN A 471 7.32 10.78 3.12
N ASN A 472 6.68 11.70 3.83
CA ASN A 472 5.57 12.50 3.29
C ASN A 472 5.56 13.93 3.89
N LEU A 473 4.75 14.83 3.33
CA LEU A 473 4.79 16.25 3.70
C LEU A 473 4.45 16.53 5.18
N ASN A 474 3.71 15.63 5.83
CA ASN A 474 3.38 15.77 7.24
C ASN A 474 4.50 15.25 8.16
N ASN A 475 5.25 14.25 7.70
CA ASN A 475 6.22 13.55 8.54
C ASN A 475 7.68 13.99 8.31
N GLY A 476 7.97 14.58 7.15
CA GLY A 476 9.33 14.85 6.70
C GLY A 476 9.94 13.66 5.96
N ILE A 477 11.26 13.64 5.87
CA ILE A 477 12.04 12.63 5.17
C ILE A 477 13.04 12.03 6.15
N PHE A 478 13.19 10.70 6.16
CA PHE A 478 14.23 10.00 6.89
C PHE A 478 15.25 9.43 5.90
N MET A 479 16.53 9.53 6.28
CA MET A 479 17.66 9.08 5.45
C MET A 479 18.38 7.86 6.03
N GLU A 480 18.14 7.52 7.29
CA GLU A 480 18.80 6.40 7.98
C GLU A 480 17.78 5.34 8.39
N TYR A 481 18.01 4.11 7.94
CA TYR A 481 17.13 2.97 8.17
C TYR A 481 17.90 1.77 8.73
N ILE A 482 17.30 1.08 9.69
CA ILE A 482 17.83 -0.14 10.31
C ILE A 482 16.83 -1.27 10.12
N LEU A 483 17.27 -2.41 9.58
CA LEU A 483 16.44 -3.61 9.44
C LEU A 483 16.85 -4.70 10.43
N SER A 484 15.88 -5.40 10.99
CA SER A 484 16.10 -6.66 11.72
C SER A 484 16.21 -7.84 10.75
N PHE A 485 16.93 -8.87 11.19
CA PHE A 485 17.01 -10.16 10.48
C PHE A 485 16.96 -11.33 11.45
N PRO A 486 16.39 -12.47 11.03
CA PRO A 486 16.53 -13.72 11.76
C PRO A 486 17.99 -14.16 11.80
N VAL A 487 18.41 -14.81 12.89
CA VAL A 487 19.81 -15.26 13.04
C VAL A 487 20.18 -16.34 12.02
N THR A 488 19.18 -17.06 11.52
CA THR A 488 19.31 -18.17 10.56
C THR A 488 19.49 -17.74 9.10
N TYR A 489 19.27 -16.46 8.79
CA TYR A 489 19.41 -15.95 7.42
C TYR A 489 20.90 -15.81 7.07
N GLU A 490 21.27 -16.28 5.89
CA GLU A 490 22.65 -16.19 5.39
C GLU A 490 22.95 -14.77 4.91
N MET A 491 24.23 -14.39 4.97
CA MET A 491 24.64 -13.02 4.66
C MET A 491 24.17 -12.52 3.27
N PRO A 492 24.30 -13.32 2.18
CA PRO A 492 23.85 -12.91 0.85
C PRO A 492 22.34 -12.61 0.77
N VAL A 493 21.52 -13.32 1.56
CA VAL A 493 20.07 -13.06 1.63
C VAL A 493 19.82 -11.74 2.34
N ARG A 494 20.48 -11.49 3.47
CA ARG A 494 20.36 -10.23 4.22
C ARG A 494 20.77 -9.04 3.35
N ASP A 495 21.92 -9.13 2.67
CA ASP A 495 22.42 -8.09 1.77
C ASP A 495 21.44 -7.78 0.65
N LYS A 496 20.89 -8.81 -0.01
CA LYS A 496 19.94 -8.60 -1.09
C LYS A 496 18.60 -8.00 -0.61
N ILE A 497 18.16 -8.32 0.62
CA ILE A 497 17.00 -7.65 1.24
C ILE A 497 17.33 -6.18 1.50
N ILE A 498 18.49 -5.86 2.07
CA ILE A 498 18.95 -4.48 2.29
C ILE A 498 18.93 -3.69 0.98
N GLU A 499 19.55 -4.22 -0.07
CA GLU A 499 19.57 -3.60 -1.41
C GLU A 499 18.15 -3.38 -1.97
N SER A 500 17.26 -4.36 -1.78
CA SER A 500 15.87 -4.26 -2.22
C SER A 500 15.12 -3.15 -1.47
N PHE A 501 15.33 -3.05 -0.16
CA PHE A 501 14.74 -2.00 0.67
C PHE A 501 15.28 -0.62 0.32
N GLU A 502 16.60 -0.50 0.17
CA GLU A 502 17.26 0.75 -0.21
C GLU A 502 16.72 1.27 -1.55
N LYS A 503 16.60 0.40 -2.56
CA LYS A 503 15.99 0.76 -3.86
C LYS A 503 14.56 1.26 -3.70
N GLY A 504 13.70 0.52 -2.97
CA GLY A 504 12.31 0.89 -2.76
C GLY A 504 12.16 2.21 -2.00
N LEU A 505 12.92 2.39 -0.91
CA LEU A 505 12.93 3.60 -0.10
C LEU A 505 13.42 4.81 -0.90
N LYS A 506 14.54 4.69 -1.64
CA LYS A 506 15.03 5.74 -2.56
C LYS A 506 13.98 6.09 -3.63
N LYS A 507 13.27 5.10 -4.17
CA LYS A 507 12.18 5.30 -5.14
C LYS A 507 11.01 6.11 -4.57
N SER A 508 10.76 6.01 -3.26
CA SER A 508 9.68 6.71 -2.57
C SER A 508 9.94 8.20 -2.32
N LEU A 509 11.21 8.62 -2.36
CA LEU A 509 11.62 10.00 -2.12
C LEU A 509 11.25 10.93 -3.28
N PRO A 510 11.03 12.24 -3.04
CA PRO A 510 10.83 13.21 -4.12
C PRO A 510 12.13 13.45 -4.91
N ALA A 511 12.02 13.60 -6.23
CA ALA A 511 13.18 13.88 -7.10
C ALA A 511 13.83 15.23 -6.77
N GLU A 512 13.03 16.14 -6.22
CA GLU A 512 13.37 17.50 -5.81
C GLU A 512 14.44 17.56 -4.70
N LEU A 513 14.76 16.44 -4.04
CA LEU A 513 15.93 16.34 -3.15
C LEU A 513 17.27 16.45 -3.91
N GLY A 514 17.28 16.09 -5.19
CA GLY A 514 18.49 15.93 -5.99
C GLY A 514 19.14 14.54 -5.82
N PRO A 515 19.81 14.03 -6.86
CA PRO A 515 20.38 12.68 -6.87
C PRO A 515 21.42 12.47 -5.78
N ASP A 516 22.30 13.45 -5.56
CA ASP A 516 23.37 13.36 -4.56
C ASP A 516 22.85 13.20 -3.13
N THR A 517 21.70 13.81 -2.80
CA THR A 517 21.07 13.66 -1.49
C THR A 517 20.34 12.32 -1.39
N ILE A 518 19.64 11.89 -2.45
CA ILE A 518 18.95 10.59 -2.46
C ILE A 518 19.96 9.44 -2.29
N GLU A 519 21.14 9.53 -2.89
CA GLU A 519 22.20 8.51 -2.75
C GLU A 519 22.77 8.40 -1.34
N GLN A 520 22.57 9.40 -0.47
CA GLN A 520 22.99 9.34 0.93
C GLN A 520 22.06 8.51 1.81
N LEU A 521 20.90 8.06 1.30
CA LEU A 521 20.02 7.18 2.07
C LEU A 521 20.75 5.88 2.38
N THR A 522 20.79 5.52 3.67
CA THR A 522 21.43 4.30 4.15
C THR A 522 20.40 3.33 4.70
N VAL A 523 20.60 2.06 4.38
CA VAL A 523 19.86 0.95 4.99
C VAL A 523 20.89 -0.01 5.55
N ILE A 524 20.93 -0.15 6.88
CA ILE A 524 21.92 -0.99 7.56
C ILE A 524 21.26 -2.18 8.24
N LYS A 525 22.06 -3.23 8.44
CA LYS A 525 21.68 -4.39 9.26
C LYS A 525 21.76 -3.98 10.73
N GLY A 526 20.66 -4.12 11.46
CA GLY A 526 20.68 -3.96 12.91
C GLY A 526 21.08 -5.24 13.64
N ALA A 527 20.88 -5.23 14.96
CA ALA A 527 20.97 -6.44 15.76
C ALA A 527 19.99 -7.53 15.25
N SER A 528 20.25 -8.79 15.61
CA SER A 528 19.30 -9.86 15.33
C SER A 528 17.94 -9.57 15.99
N GLU A 529 16.86 -10.08 15.40
CA GLU A 529 15.49 -9.97 15.96
C GLU A 529 15.44 -10.26 17.48
N PRO A 530 15.95 -11.42 17.95
CA PRO A 530 15.92 -11.75 19.38
C PRO A 530 16.85 -10.87 20.24
N ALA A 531 18.04 -10.46 19.75
CA ALA A 531 18.91 -9.55 20.50
C ALA A 531 18.29 -8.16 20.65
N ALA A 532 17.67 -7.63 19.58
CA ALA A 532 16.93 -6.38 19.64
C ALA A 532 15.77 -6.48 20.64
N TYR A 533 15.01 -7.58 20.63
CA TYR A 533 13.97 -7.80 21.63
C TYR A 533 14.52 -7.82 23.07
N ALA A 534 15.64 -8.51 23.31
CA ALA A 534 16.28 -8.56 24.63
C ALA A 534 16.62 -7.16 25.16
N LEU A 535 17.18 -6.29 24.32
CA LEU A 535 17.49 -4.90 24.69
C LEU A 535 16.26 -4.13 25.14
N THR A 536 15.15 -4.29 24.41
CA THR A 536 13.88 -3.67 24.79
C THR A 536 13.35 -4.23 26.10
N ALA A 537 13.51 -5.53 26.34
CA ALA A 537 13.12 -6.19 27.58
C ALA A 537 13.97 -5.71 28.77
N PHE A 538 15.29 -5.58 28.60
CA PHE A 538 16.17 -5.05 29.63
C PHE A 538 15.76 -3.64 30.07
N LYS A 539 15.52 -2.76 29.10
CA LYS A 539 15.05 -1.39 29.38
C LYS A 539 13.67 -1.37 30.03
N SER A 540 12.75 -2.25 29.61
CA SER A 540 11.39 -2.29 30.16
C SER A 540 11.31 -2.85 31.59
N HIS A 541 12.32 -3.61 32.00
CA HIS A 541 12.45 -4.20 33.33
C HIS A 541 13.54 -3.53 34.19
N ASP A 542 14.02 -2.35 33.77
CA ASP A 542 15.00 -1.53 34.50
C ASP A 542 16.30 -2.28 34.86
N PHE A 543 16.78 -3.13 33.97
CA PHE A 543 18.09 -3.78 34.14
C PHE A 543 19.23 -2.78 33.90
N ASP A 544 20.14 -2.69 34.86
CA ASP A 544 21.28 -1.76 34.85
C ASP A 544 22.53 -2.45 35.45
N PRO A 545 23.24 -3.30 34.68
CA PRO A 545 24.38 -4.05 35.21
C PRO A 545 25.54 -3.10 35.54
N GLU A 546 26.08 -3.22 36.76
CA GLU A 546 27.20 -2.39 37.24
C GLU A 546 28.49 -3.21 37.45
N GLY A 547 29.64 -2.67 37.03
CA GLY A 547 30.96 -3.23 37.24
C GLY A 547 31.18 -4.56 36.53
N ASP A 548 31.38 -5.62 37.32
CA ASP A 548 31.63 -6.98 36.81
C ASP A 548 30.33 -7.81 36.72
N GLU A 549 29.16 -7.22 37.02
CA GLU A 549 27.85 -7.87 36.89
C GLU A 549 27.57 -8.28 35.44
N ARG A 550 26.99 -9.47 35.28
CA ARG A 550 26.62 -10.06 33.99
C ARG A 550 25.22 -10.61 34.06
N ILE A 551 24.37 -10.17 33.14
CA ILE A 551 23.03 -10.69 32.98
C ILE A 551 23.08 -11.75 31.88
N PHE A 552 23.03 -13.01 32.28
CA PHE A 552 22.88 -14.14 31.37
C PHE A 552 21.43 -14.25 30.92
N TYR A 553 21.19 -14.34 29.62
CA TYR A 553 19.84 -14.40 29.09
C TYR A 553 19.65 -15.42 27.98
N GLY A 554 18.40 -15.80 27.78
CA GLY A 554 17.91 -16.51 26.60
C GLY A 554 16.58 -15.91 26.13
N VAL A 555 16.42 -15.73 24.82
CA VAL A 555 15.18 -15.26 24.20
C VAL A 555 14.53 -16.43 23.48
N PHE A 556 13.24 -16.66 23.76
CA PHE A 556 12.40 -17.58 23.02
C PHE A 556 11.41 -16.75 22.19
N ASP A 557 11.78 -16.43 20.95
CA ASP A 557 10.94 -15.62 20.07
C ASP A 557 9.96 -16.48 19.30
N PHE A 558 8.74 -16.60 19.85
CA PHE A 558 7.67 -17.40 19.28
C PHE A 558 6.79 -16.55 18.36
N GLY A 559 7.24 -16.44 17.11
CA GLY A 559 6.58 -15.67 16.07
C GLY A 559 5.36 -16.34 15.45
N GLY A 560 4.87 -15.75 14.37
CA GLY A 560 3.78 -16.31 13.57
C GLY A 560 4.23 -17.45 12.64
N GLY A 561 5.46 -17.37 12.11
CA GLY A 561 5.99 -18.37 11.16
C GLY A 561 7.04 -19.29 11.77
N THR A 562 7.93 -18.78 12.61
CA THR A 562 9.07 -19.50 13.15
C THR A 562 9.21 -19.24 14.64
N THR A 563 10.01 -20.06 15.30
CA THR A 563 10.51 -19.76 16.64
C THR A 563 12.02 -19.66 16.59
N ASP A 564 12.57 -18.54 17.05
CA ASP A 564 14.00 -18.29 17.03
C ASP A 564 14.54 -18.16 18.46
N PHE A 565 15.73 -18.72 18.70
CA PHE A 565 16.41 -18.70 19.99
C PHE A 565 17.70 -17.89 19.88
N ASP A 566 17.96 -17.08 20.89
CA ASP A 566 19.25 -16.40 21.04
C ASP A 566 19.62 -16.38 22.51
N PHE A 567 20.91 -16.55 22.78
CA PHE A 567 21.43 -16.58 24.13
C PHE A 567 22.56 -15.58 24.22
N GLY A 568 22.78 -15.02 25.41
CA GLY A 568 23.80 -13.99 25.52
C GLY A 568 24.08 -13.51 26.92
N ILE A 569 24.92 -12.49 26.95
CA ILE A 569 25.35 -11.78 28.15
C ILE A 569 25.14 -10.29 27.91
N PHE A 570 24.49 -9.62 28.86
CA PHE A 570 24.39 -8.17 28.93
C PHE A 570 25.20 -7.66 30.12
N ARG A 571 26.06 -6.67 29.90
CA ARG A 571 27.03 -6.18 30.90
C ARG A 571 27.39 -4.71 30.69
N GLU A 572 28.00 -4.08 31.69
CA GLU A 572 28.61 -2.76 31.54
C GLU A 572 29.74 -2.79 30.49
N ALA A 573 29.86 -1.71 29.74
CA ALA A 573 30.95 -1.48 28.82
C ALA A 573 32.28 -1.28 29.56
N LYS A 574 33.33 -1.95 29.07
CA LYS A 574 34.67 -1.88 29.64
C LYS A 574 35.49 -0.73 29.03
N SER A 575 36.71 -0.57 29.53
CA SER A 575 37.65 0.40 28.96
C SER A 575 38.12 0.04 27.54
N GLY A 576 38.64 1.02 26.80
CA GLY A 576 39.21 0.80 25.47
C GLY A 576 38.23 1.12 24.34
N LYS A 577 38.01 0.18 23.42
CA LYS A 577 37.09 0.34 22.27
C LYS A 577 35.62 0.45 22.69
N GLU A 578 35.28 -0.06 23.88
CA GLU A 578 33.93 -0.05 24.46
C GLU A 578 33.57 1.28 25.15
N ARG A 579 34.55 2.19 25.38
CA ARG A 579 34.38 3.42 26.20
C ARG A 579 33.23 4.36 25.78
N ARG A 580 32.80 4.30 24.52
CA ARG A 580 31.73 5.17 23.99
C ARG A 580 30.32 4.64 24.26
N PHE A 581 30.22 3.44 24.81
CA PHE A 581 28.97 2.75 25.11
C PHE A 581 28.83 2.69 26.63
N ASP A 582 27.59 2.62 27.10
CA ASP A 582 27.26 2.35 28.49
C ASP A 582 27.23 0.83 28.72
N TYR A 583 26.73 0.08 27.73
CA TYR A 583 26.54 -1.37 27.84
C TYR A 583 27.04 -2.13 26.61
N VAL A 584 27.28 -3.43 26.82
CA VAL A 584 27.58 -4.40 25.78
C VAL A 584 26.61 -5.56 25.87
N ILE A 585 25.98 -5.89 24.73
CA ILE A 585 25.23 -7.13 24.54
C ILE A 585 26.06 -8.06 23.66
N GLU A 586 26.41 -9.23 24.20
CA GLU A 586 27.09 -10.29 23.48
C GLU A 586 26.11 -11.44 23.29
N HIS A 587 25.91 -11.89 22.05
CA HIS A 587 24.99 -12.98 21.78
C HIS A 587 25.63 -14.10 20.97
N PHE A 588 25.23 -15.34 21.27
CA PHE A 588 25.85 -16.58 20.83
C PHE A 588 24.87 -17.76 20.94
N GLY A 589 25.20 -18.85 20.25
CA GLY A 589 24.44 -20.10 20.36
C GLY A 589 23.04 -20.02 19.75
N ALA A 590 22.87 -19.26 18.67
CA ALA A 590 21.58 -19.12 18.02
C ALA A 590 21.01 -20.46 17.54
N GLY A 591 19.70 -20.58 17.64
CA GLY A 591 18.94 -21.76 17.23
C GLY A 591 17.52 -21.38 16.88
N GLY A 592 16.68 -22.40 16.68
CA GLY A 592 15.28 -22.17 16.39
C GLY A 592 14.58 -23.41 15.85
N ASP A 593 13.32 -23.23 15.51
CA ASP A 593 12.45 -24.23 14.93
C ASP A 593 11.58 -23.55 13.84
N GLN A 594 11.90 -23.85 12.58
CA GLN A 594 11.25 -23.25 11.41
C GLN A 594 9.78 -23.66 11.24
N PHE A 595 9.33 -24.71 11.93
CA PHE A 595 7.96 -25.21 11.86
C PHE A 595 7.17 -24.95 13.16
N LEU A 596 7.79 -24.33 14.16
CA LEU A 596 7.10 -23.88 15.36
C LEU A 596 6.75 -22.40 15.21
N GLY A 597 5.53 -22.09 14.83
CA GLY A 597 5.01 -20.73 14.72
C GLY A 597 3.49 -20.77 14.81
N GLY A 598 2.84 -19.66 15.21
CA GLY A 598 1.38 -19.64 15.36
C GLY A 598 0.61 -20.11 14.11
N GLU A 599 1.05 -19.72 12.91
CA GLU A 599 0.44 -20.17 11.65
C GLU A 599 0.78 -21.61 11.30
N ASN A 600 2.03 -22.04 11.52
CA ASN A 600 2.41 -23.45 11.31
C ASN A 600 1.62 -24.38 12.25
N LEU A 601 1.38 -23.95 13.50
CA LEU A 601 0.50 -24.68 14.42
C LEU A 601 -0.93 -24.73 13.88
N LEU A 602 -1.47 -23.63 13.36
CA LEU A 602 -2.80 -23.65 12.74
C LEU A 602 -2.88 -24.58 11.52
N GLU A 603 -1.86 -24.58 10.66
CA GLU A 603 -1.76 -25.50 9.53
C GLU A 603 -1.65 -26.95 9.97
N LEU A 604 -0.93 -27.23 11.05
CA LEU A 604 -0.82 -28.54 11.68
C LEU A 604 -2.18 -29.02 12.21
N LEU A 605 -2.92 -28.16 12.91
CA LEU A 605 -4.28 -28.47 13.38
C LEU A 605 -5.22 -28.71 12.20
N ALA A 606 -5.20 -27.83 11.19
CA ALA A 606 -6.02 -27.96 9.99
C ALA A 606 -5.75 -29.29 9.26
N PHE A 607 -4.48 -29.69 9.13
CA PHE A 607 -4.10 -30.94 8.50
C PHE A 607 -4.65 -32.17 9.25
N GLU A 608 -4.52 -32.22 10.57
CA GLU A 608 -5.02 -33.37 11.35
C GLU A 608 -6.55 -33.42 11.37
N VAL A 609 -7.24 -32.27 11.44
CA VAL A 609 -8.71 -32.19 11.31
C VAL A 609 -9.15 -32.70 9.94
N PHE A 610 -8.55 -32.25 8.84
CA PHE A 610 -8.91 -32.75 7.53
C PHE A 610 -8.61 -34.24 7.35
N LYS A 611 -7.47 -34.71 7.87
CA LYS A 611 -7.10 -36.13 7.84
C LYS A 611 -8.07 -37.02 8.62
N LYS A 612 -8.58 -36.56 9.76
CA LYS A 612 -9.66 -37.22 10.52
C LYS A 612 -10.94 -37.33 9.68
N ASN A 613 -11.25 -36.28 8.93
CA ASN A 613 -12.43 -36.16 8.08
C ASN A 613 -12.26 -36.69 6.63
N LYS A 614 -11.18 -37.43 6.34
CA LYS A 614 -10.78 -37.84 4.99
C LYS A 614 -11.86 -38.54 4.16
N VAL A 615 -12.73 -39.33 4.78
CA VAL A 615 -13.79 -40.08 4.06
C VAL A 615 -14.84 -39.13 3.48
N ALA A 616 -15.26 -38.12 4.27
CA ALA A 616 -16.23 -37.13 3.84
C ALA A 616 -15.65 -36.21 2.75
N LEU A 617 -14.41 -35.75 2.95
CA LEU A 617 -13.69 -34.90 1.99
C LEU A 617 -13.47 -35.60 0.65
N LEU A 618 -13.07 -36.87 0.68
CA LEU A 618 -12.84 -37.66 -0.54
C LEU A 618 -14.14 -37.82 -1.34
N LYS A 619 -15.26 -38.07 -0.66
CA LYS A 619 -16.59 -38.19 -1.30
C LYS A 619 -17.04 -36.87 -1.92
N ALA A 620 -16.69 -35.74 -1.32
CA ALA A 620 -17.02 -34.40 -1.81
C ALA A 620 -16.02 -33.86 -2.84
N GLY A 621 -14.90 -34.55 -3.08
CA GLY A 621 -13.84 -34.07 -3.98
C GLY A 621 -13.13 -32.82 -3.43
N ILE A 622 -13.03 -32.70 -2.10
CA ILE A 622 -12.39 -31.56 -1.44
C ILE A 622 -10.94 -31.92 -1.13
N GLN A 623 -10.02 -31.07 -1.60
CA GLN A 623 -8.59 -31.22 -1.39
C GLN A 623 -8.06 -30.19 -0.39
N PHE A 624 -6.90 -30.48 0.20
CA PHE A 624 -6.21 -29.61 1.17
C PHE A 624 -4.69 -29.81 1.07
N GLU A 625 -3.93 -28.92 1.71
CA GLU A 625 -2.46 -28.97 1.67
C GLU A 625 -1.89 -29.90 2.75
N LYS A 626 -0.74 -30.50 2.43
CA LYS A 626 0.03 -31.30 3.39
C LYS A 626 0.81 -30.36 4.31
N HIS A 627 0.73 -30.57 5.63
CA HIS A 627 1.62 -29.87 6.56
C HIS A 627 3.09 -30.25 6.33
N PRO A 628 4.06 -29.31 6.39
CA PRO A 628 5.47 -29.60 6.11
C PRO A 628 6.10 -30.70 6.99
N GLU A 629 5.73 -30.77 8.27
CA GLU A 629 6.25 -31.78 9.22
C GLU A 629 5.54 -33.14 9.16
N LYS A 630 4.59 -33.34 8.24
CA LYS A 630 3.77 -34.56 8.20
C LYS A 630 4.01 -35.36 6.92
N ASP A 631 4.02 -36.68 7.08
CA ASP A 631 4.06 -37.62 5.98
C ASP A 631 2.71 -37.71 5.26
N GLU A 632 2.77 -38.14 4.01
CA GLU A 632 1.58 -38.61 3.31
C GLU A 632 0.97 -39.80 4.07
N PHE A 633 -0.36 -39.86 4.09
CA PHE A 633 -1.08 -40.95 4.74
C PHE A 633 -1.75 -41.84 3.69
N ALA A 634 -2.02 -43.10 4.05
CA ALA A 634 -2.70 -44.03 3.15
C ALA A 634 -4.08 -43.49 2.73
N GLY A 635 -4.32 -43.41 1.41
CA GLY A 635 -5.54 -42.84 0.83
C GLY A 635 -5.52 -41.33 0.61
N SER A 636 -4.34 -40.68 0.69
CA SER A 636 -4.17 -39.24 0.53
C SER A 636 -4.00 -38.79 -0.94
N GLU A 637 -3.89 -39.72 -1.89
CA GLU A 637 -3.52 -39.47 -3.30
C GLU A 637 -4.49 -38.52 -4.03
N GLN A 638 -5.74 -38.47 -3.58
CA GLN A 638 -6.79 -37.59 -4.14
C GLN A 638 -7.15 -36.43 -3.21
N LEU A 639 -6.56 -36.37 -2.01
CA LEU A 639 -6.87 -35.37 -0.98
C LEU A 639 -5.77 -34.30 -0.86
N LEU A 640 -4.51 -34.67 -1.05
CA LEU A 640 -3.39 -33.74 -0.97
C LEU A 640 -3.13 -33.10 -2.34
N SER A 641 -3.10 -31.77 -2.37
CA SER A 641 -2.91 -30.99 -3.59
C SER A 641 -2.32 -29.62 -3.27
N TYR A 642 -1.69 -29.00 -4.27
CA TYR A 642 -1.20 -27.62 -4.21
C TYR A 642 -2.07 -26.68 -5.07
N SER A 643 -3.31 -27.09 -5.37
CA SER A 643 -4.25 -26.28 -6.14
C SER A 643 -4.71 -25.04 -5.37
N GLN A 644 -5.31 -24.09 -6.09
CA GLN A 644 -5.89 -22.88 -5.51
C GLN A 644 -6.99 -23.21 -4.49
N GLU A 645 -7.80 -24.21 -4.80
CA GLU A 645 -8.89 -24.71 -3.94
C GLU A 645 -8.32 -25.34 -2.67
N ALA A 646 -7.27 -26.18 -2.79
CA ALA A 646 -6.63 -26.81 -1.64
C ALA A 646 -6.04 -25.78 -0.67
N ARG A 647 -5.32 -24.78 -1.20
CA ARG A 647 -4.78 -23.64 -0.42
C ARG A 647 -5.86 -22.86 0.31
N ASN A 648 -6.94 -22.52 -0.42
CA ASN A 648 -8.05 -21.78 0.15
C ASN A 648 -8.75 -22.59 1.27
N ASN A 649 -8.96 -23.89 1.06
CA ASN A 649 -9.55 -24.77 2.06
C ASN A 649 -8.70 -24.83 3.33
N THR A 650 -7.38 -25.01 3.19
CA THR A 650 -6.44 -24.97 4.32
C THR A 650 -6.51 -23.63 5.06
N LYS A 651 -6.37 -22.50 4.36
CA LYS A 651 -6.41 -21.17 5.01
C LYS A 651 -7.74 -20.88 5.70
N LYS A 652 -8.87 -21.27 5.11
CA LYS A 652 -10.18 -21.10 5.76
C LYS A 652 -10.28 -21.89 7.05
N LEU A 653 -9.76 -23.12 7.09
CA LEU A 653 -9.75 -23.92 8.31
C LEU A 653 -8.80 -23.33 9.36
N CYS A 654 -7.62 -22.83 8.96
CA CYS A 654 -6.73 -22.09 9.85
C CYS A 654 -7.43 -20.86 10.45
N ILE A 655 -8.17 -20.08 9.66
CA ILE A 655 -8.94 -18.92 10.15
C ILE A 655 -10.02 -19.38 11.15
N ALA A 656 -10.72 -20.47 10.86
CA ALA A 656 -11.77 -21.00 11.73
C ALA A 656 -11.23 -21.58 13.06
N LEU A 657 -10.02 -22.14 13.05
CA LEU A 657 -9.34 -22.68 14.24
C LEU A 657 -8.51 -21.63 14.99
N ARG A 658 -8.28 -20.44 14.43
CA ARG A 658 -7.52 -19.37 15.09
C ARG A 658 -8.07 -18.99 16.47
N PRO A 659 -9.40 -18.79 16.66
CA PRO A 659 -9.93 -18.44 17.97
C PRO A 659 -9.70 -19.53 19.04
N PHE A 660 -9.54 -20.81 18.64
CA PHE A 660 -9.13 -21.91 19.52
C PHE A 660 -7.67 -21.73 19.95
N TRP A 661 -6.76 -21.53 18.99
CA TRP A 661 -5.33 -21.35 19.27
C TRP A 661 -5.03 -20.07 20.06
N GLU A 662 -5.68 -18.96 19.74
CA GLU A 662 -5.50 -17.65 20.37
C GLU A 662 -6.37 -17.45 21.63
N GLU A 663 -7.08 -18.50 22.07
CA GLU A 663 -7.88 -18.52 23.31
C GLU A 663 -8.91 -17.37 23.41
N HIS A 664 -9.61 -17.07 22.31
CA HIS A 664 -10.59 -15.97 22.25
C HIS A 664 -11.81 -16.22 23.15
N GLU A 665 -12.17 -15.23 23.96
CA GLU A 665 -13.37 -15.29 24.82
C GLU A 665 -14.64 -15.56 23.99
N GLY A 666 -15.36 -16.64 24.34
CA GLY A 666 -16.63 -17.01 23.71
C GLY A 666 -16.51 -17.92 22.49
N PHE A 667 -15.29 -18.33 22.09
CA PHE A 667 -15.13 -19.44 21.16
C PHE A 667 -15.32 -20.77 21.88
N SER A 668 -16.14 -21.64 21.29
CA SER A 668 -16.24 -23.06 21.65
C SER A 668 -16.55 -23.83 20.38
N ILE A 669 -15.99 -25.03 20.21
CA ILE A 669 -16.52 -25.94 19.20
C ILE A 669 -17.95 -26.30 19.62
N ASP A 670 -18.80 -26.59 18.64
CA ASP A 670 -20.19 -26.87 18.95
C ASP A 670 -20.31 -28.07 19.91
N ALA A 671 -21.43 -28.18 20.62
CA ALA A 671 -21.64 -29.27 21.57
C ALA A 671 -21.67 -30.67 20.91
N SER A 672 -21.73 -30.74 19.58
CA SER A 672 -21.63 -31.98 18.80
C SER A 672 -20.19 -32.37 18.46
N GLY A 673 -19.20 -31.51 18.70
CA GLY A 673 -17.82 -31.72 18.26
C GLY A 673 -17.62 -31.44 16.76
N GLU A 674 -18.49 -30.66 16.13
CA GLU A 674 -18.41 -30.32 14.71
C GLU A 674 -18.01 -28.84 14.50
N LEU A 675 -17.23 -28.59 13.45
CA LEU A 675 -16.91 -27.25 12.96
C LEU A 675 -17.46 -27.10 11.54
N SER A 676 -18.44 -26.22 11.39
CA SER A 676 -19.06 -25.93 10.08
C SER A 676 -18.26 -24.88 9.31
N ILE A 677 -17.77 -25.25 8.12
CA ILE A 677 -16.91 -24.40 7.29
C ILE A 677 -17.34 -24.44 5.81
N THR A 678 -17.09 -23.37 5.06
CA THR A 678 -17.34 -23.36 3.61
C THR A 678 -16.10 -23.80 2.85
N LEU A 679 -16.11 -24.99 2.26
CA LEU A 679 -14.99 -25.56 1.50
C LEU A 679 -15.30 -25.60 0.00
N THR A 680 -14.27 -25.65 -0.84
CA THR A 680 -14.40 -25.69 -2.30
C THR A 680 -13.85 -27.02 -2.83
N ASP A 681 -14.59 -27.69 -3.72
CA ASP A 681 -14.12 -28.92 -4.36
C ASP A 681 -13.22 -28.66 -5.59
N ILE A 682 -12.66 -29.73 -6.17
CA ILE A 682 -11.78 -29.69 -7.35
C ILE A 682 -12.42 -29.06 -8.61
N ASN A 683 -13.74 -28.90 -8.67
CA ASN A 683 -14.44 -28.26 -9.79
C ASN A 683 -14.77 -26.78 -9.50
N GLY A 684 -14.31 -26.25 -8.37
CA GLY A 684 -14.59 -24.88 -7.94
C GLY A 684 -15.97 -24.70 -7.28
N ILE A 685 -16.70 -25.79 -6.99
CA ILE A 685 -18.02 -25.70 -6.37
C ILE A 685 -17.86 -25.55 -4.86
N GLN A 686 -18.53 -24.55 -4.28
CA GLN A 686 -18.53 -24.31 -2.84
C GLN A 686 -19.56 -25.19 -2.12
N HIS A 687 -19.10 -25.89 -1.10
CA HIS A 687 -19.89 -26.65 -0.13
C HIS A 687 -20.03 -25.82 1.13
N SER A 688 -21.13 -25.07 1.26
CA SER A 688 -21.41 -24.26 2.45
C SER A 688 -21.75 -25.11 3.66
N ALA A 689 -21.27 -24.70 4.84
CA ALA A 689 -21.50 -25.39 6.11
C ALA A 689 -21.15 -26.90 6.07
N PHE A 690 -20.00 -27.22 5.46
CA PHE A 690 -19.42 -28.55 5.52
C PHE A 690 -19.00 -28.85 6.96
N ALA A 691 -19.62 -29.86 7.58
CA ALA A 691 -19.34 -30.26 8.95
C ALA A 691 -18.05 -31.08 9.02
N LEU A 692 -17.09 -30.62 9.83
CA LEU A 692 -15.86 -31.34 10.15
C LEU A 692 -15.92 -31.80 11.60
N ASP A 693 -15.70 -33.09 11.85
CA ASP A 693 -15.52 -33.64 13.19
C ASP A 693 -14.19 -33.13 13.79
N VAL A 694 -14.27 -32.48 14.94
CA VAL A 694 -13.15 -31.88 15.66
C VAL A 694 -13.19 -32.32 17.12
N ASP A 695 -12.08 -32.86 17.59
CA ASP A 695 -11.90 -33.27 18.98
C ASP A 695 -10.96 -32.28 19.67
N GLU A 696 -11.54 -31.47 20.55
CA GLU A 696 -10.80 -30.42 21.26
C GLU A 696 -9.65 -31.02 22.09
N ASP A 697 -9.85 -32.16 22.75
CA ASP A 697 -8.83 -32.79 23.58
C ASP A 697 -7.63 -33.27 22.72
N GLU A 698 -7.90 -33.87 21.55
CA GLU A 698 -6.86 -34.26 20.59
C GLU A 698 -6.07 -33.04 20.08
N LEU A 699 -6.75 -31.93 19.77
CA LEU A 699 -6.08 -30.70 19.31
C LEU A 699 -5.27 -30.03 20.43
N THR A 700 -5.79 -29.97 21.65
CA THR A 700 -5.08 -29.46 22.83
C THR A 700 -3.83 -30.27 23.11
N GLN A 701 -3.90 -31.60 23.06
CA GLN A 701 -2.74 -32.47 23.24
C GLN A 701 -1.70 -32.25 22.13
N LEU A 702 -2.15 -32.15 20.87
CA LEU A 702 -1.26 -31.91 19.73
C LEU A 702 -0.50 -30.58 19.83
N LEU A 703 -1.17 -29.51 20.27
CA LEU A 703 -0.54 -28.22 20.55
C LEU A 703 0.49 -28.34 21.68
N SER A 704 0.08 -28.92 22.82
CA SER A 704 0.95 -29.09 23.98
C SER A 704 2.21 -29.88 23.62
N ASP A 705 2.07 -31.02 22.93
CA ASP A 705 3.20 -31.87 22.53
C ASP A 705 4.15 -31.14 21.57
N ARG A 706 3.60 -30.36 20.62
CA ARG A 706 4.43 -29.65 19.64
C ARG A 706 5.19 -28.49 20.26
N ILE A 707 4.55 -27.71 21.13
CA ILE A 707 5.16 -26.59 21.85
C ILE A 707 6.19 -27.12 22.85
N GLU A 708 5.88 -28.21 23.56
CA GLU A 708 6.79 -28.84 24.53
C GLU A 708 8.11 -29.26 23.87
N ARG A 709 8.06 -29.86 22.67
CA ARG A 709 9.29 -30.14 21.89
C ARG A 709 10.11 -28.89 21.60
N GLY A 710 9.45 -27.75 21.35
CA GLY A 710 10.11 -26.46 21.18
C GLY A 710 10.83 -25.98 22.45
N VAL A 711 10.16 -26.10 23.60
CA VAL A 711 10.73 -25.76 24.91
C VAL A 711 11.91 -26.68 25.26
N GLU A 712 11.81 -27.99 24.99
CA GLU A 712 12.92 -28.93 25.14
C GLU A 712 14.12 -28.56 24.26
N ASN A 713 13.86 -28.21 22.99
CA ASN A 713 14.89 -27.74 22.07
C ASN A 713 15.58 -26.46 22.58
N PHE A 714 14.81 -25.51 23.15
CA PHE A 714 15.35 -24.29 23.75
C PHE A 714 16.33 -24.59 24.88
N PHE A 715 15.94 -25.40 25.88
CA PHE A 715 16.83 -25.73 27.00
C PHE A 715 18.08 -26.51 26.59
N ASN A 716 17.97 -27.37 25.57
CA ASN A 716 19.13 -28.07 25.02
C ASN A 716 20.08 -27.12 24.27
N ALA A 717 19.53 -26.20 23.48
CA ALA A 717 20.32 -25.16 22.81
C ALA A 717 21.00 -24.23 23.81
N LEU A 718 20.28 -23.80 24.85
CA LEU A 718 20.77 -22.98 25.96
C LEU A 718 22.00 -23.63 26.62
N ARG A 719 21.89 -24.92 27.00
CA ARG A 719 22.99 -25.66 27.61
C ARG A 719 24.21 -25.73 26.68
N LEU A 720 23.99 -26.04 25.40
CA LEU A 720 25.06 -26.12 24.41
C LEU A 720 25.77 -24.78 24.25
N ALA A 721 25.00 -23.69 24.13
CA ALA A 721 25.49 -22.32 23.98
C ALA A 721 26.41 -21.93 25.14
N PHE A 722 25.97 -22.13 26.39
CA PHE A 722 26.76 -21.78 27.57
C PHE A 722 27.92 -22.73 27.84
N SER A 723 27.85 -24.00 27.43
CA SER A 723 28.96 -24.95 27.60
C SER A 723 30.16 -24.68 26.69
N ASN A 724 29.94 -24.00 25.56
CA ASN A 724 30.99 -23.69 24.58
C ASN A 724 31.75 -22.39 24.89
N ILE A 725 31.29 -21.63 25.88
CA ILE A 725 31.97 -20.41 26.31
C ILE A 725 33.05 -20.82 27.30
N GLN A 726 34.25 -20.29 27.12
CA GLN A 726 35.43 -20.50 27.96
C GLN A 726 35.30 -19.90 29.40
N GLU A 727 34.07 -19.67 29.84
CA GLU A 727 33.71 -19.17 31.17
C GLU A 727 33.15 -20.32 32.01
N SER A 728 33.43 -20.27 33.31
CA SER A 728 33.01 -21.31 34.23
C SER A 728 31.49 -21.24 34.41
N LEU A 729 30.76 -22.30 34.03
CA LEU A 729 29.33 -22.48 34.33
C LEU A 729 29.00 -22.30 35.83
N ASN A 730 30.00 -22.40 36.72
CA ASN A 730 29.83 -22.15 38.15
C ASN A 730 29.69 -20.67 38.54
N ASP A 731 29.87 -19.73 37.60
CA ASP A 731 29.76 -18.28 37.83
C ASP A 731 28.37 -17.73 37.40
N ILE A 732 27.46 -18.60 36.97
CA ILE A 732 26.09 -18.22 36.56
C ILE A 732 25.14 -18.40 37.74
N ASP A 733 24.77 -17.29 38.38
CA ASP A 733 23.78 -17.31 39.47
C ASP A 733 22.39 -17.67 38.95
N ASP A 734 21.94 -16.97 37.90
CA ASP A 734 20.68 -17.24 37.21
C ASP A 734 20.71 -16.81 35.73
N VAL A 735 19.79 -17.38 34.95
CA VAL A 735 19.55 -17.06 33.54
C VAL A 735 18.16 -16.46 33.39
N LYS A 736 18.08 -15.27 32.77
CA LYS A 736 16.81 -14.61 32.45
C LYS A 736 16.27 -15.14 31.13
N ILE A 737 15.11 -15.78 31.13
CA ILE A 737 14.44 -16.27 29.94
C ILE A 737 13.35 -15.27 29.56
N PHE A 738 13.51 -14.61 28.41
CA PHE A 738 12.51 -13.68 27.88
C PHE A 738 11.68 -14.38 26.81
N LEU A 739 10.38 -14.47 27.05
CA LEU A 739 9.44 -14.87 26.02
C LEU A 739 9.20 -13.70 25.07
N ALA A 740 9.34 -13.92 23.76
CA ALA A 740 9.13 -12.93 22.72
C ALA A 740 8.14 -13.44 21.66
N GLY A 741 7.68 -12.56 20.79
CA GLY A 741 6.66 -12.89 19.80
C GLY A 741 5.26 -13.04 20.40
N ASN A 742 4.25 -12.99 19.53
CA ASN A 742 2.85 -12.97 19.97
C ASN A 742 2.35 -14.34 20.42
N SER A 743 2.87 -15.42 19.83
CA SER A 743 2.47 -16.78 20.18
C SER A 743 2.88 -17.15 21.61
N SER A 744 3.88 -16.45 22.17
CA SER A 744 4.28 -16.56 23.58
C SER A 744 3.24 -16.06 24.59
N GLN A 745 2.17 -15.38 24.15
CA GLN A 745 1.07 -15.00 25.04
C GLN A 745 0.17 -16.19 25.40
N SER A 746 0.27 -17.30 24.66
CA SER A 746 -0.52 -18.51 24.88
C SER A 746 -0.27 -19.12 26.27
N SER A 747 -1.35 -19.57 26.92
CA SER A 747 -1.27 -20.20 28.24
C SER A 747 -0.40 -21.47 28.25
N PHE A 748 -0.36 -22.21 27.14
CA PHE A 748 0.47 -23.41 26.94
C PHE A 748 1.96 -23.12 27.13
N VAL A 749 2.45 -22.01 26.58
CA VAL A 749 3.88 -21.70 26.55
C VAL A 749 4.41 -21.47 27.96
N ASN A 750 3.72 -20.62 28.72
CA ASN A 750 4.14 -20.32 30.10
C ASN A 750 4.13 -21.58 30.98
N ALA A 751 3.05 -22.37 30.93
CA ALA A 751 2.94 -23.61 31.70
C ALA A 751 4.04 -24.63 31.36
N LEU A 752 4.39 -24.77 30.08
CA LEU A 752 5.44 -25.69 29.63
C LEU A 752 6.83 -25.19 30.04
N PHE A 753 7.11 -23.89 29.97
CA PHE A 753 8.36 -23.34 30.50
C PHE A 753 8.49 -23.55 32.00
N GLU A 754 7.46 -23.27 32.80
CA GLU A 754 7.47 -23.53 34.24
C GLU A 754 7.70 -25.02 34.56
N LYS A 755 7.04 -25.92 33.82
CA LYS A 755 7.27 -27.38 33.93
C LYS A 755 8.73 -27.73 33.68
N HIS A 756 9.32 -27.25 32.59
CA HIS A 756 10.70 -27.56 32.23
C HIS A 756 11.71 -26.91 33.17
N ILE A 757 11.49 -25.67 33.62
CA ILE A 757 12.33 -25.02 34.64
C ILE A 757 12.43 -25.88 35.90
N ASN A 758 11.30 -26.40 36.41
CA ASN A 758 11.29 -27.29 37.57
C ASN A 758 12.10 -28.57 37.32
N LEU A 759 11.96 -29.19 36.14
CA LEU A 759 12.75 -30.37 35.76
C LEU A 759 14.26 -30.07 35.70
N GLN A 760 14.64 -28.87 35.25
CA GLN A 760 16.03 -28.43 35.22
C GLN A 760 16.60 -28.23 36.63
N ASP A 761 15.86 -27.55 37.51
CA ASP A 761 16.27 -27.32 38.90
C ASP A 761 16.41 -28.64 39.69
N GLU A 762 15.50 -29.59 39.47
CA GLU A 762 15.59 -30.95 40.03
C GLU A 762 16.86 -31.68 39.56
N ALA A 763 17.18 -31.58 38.25
CA ALA A 763 18.36 -32.23 37.67
C ALA A 763 19.69 -31.66 38.19
N ILE A 764 19.72 -30.36 38.53
CA ILE A 764 20.89 -29.65 39.08
C ILE A 764 21.04 -29.87 40.60
N GLY A 765 20.03 -30.45 41.26
CA GLY A 765 20.06 -30.75 42.70
C GLY A 765 19.83 -29.51 43.58
N ASN A 766 19.13 -28.50 43.06
CA ASN A 766 18.90 -27.24 43.76
C ASN A 766 17.77 -27.40 44.80
N ILE A 767 18.16 -27.74 46.05
CA ILE A 767 17.25 -27.94 47.19
C ILE A 767 16.87 -26.60 47.87
N SER A 768 17.47 -25.47 47.44
CA SER A 768 17.47 -24.20 48.18
C SER A 768 16.30 -23.24 47.91
N GLY A 769 15.40 -23.57 46.97
CA GLY A 769 14.16 -22.81 46.72
C GLY A 769 14.29 -21.59 45.80
N ASN A 770 15.49 -21.21 45.35
CA ASN A 770 15.68 -20.19 44.32
C ASN A 770 16.09 -20.84 42.99
N SER A 771 15.23 -20.80 41.99
CA SER A 771 15.48 -21.33 40.64
C SER A 771 16.65 -20.63 39.95
N HIS A 772 17.44 -21.39 39.18
CA HIS A 772 18.48 -20.84 38.31
C HIS A 772 17.92 -20.20 37.02
N PHE A 773 16.62 -20.32 36.77
CA PHE A 773 15.97 -19.74 35.60
C PHE A 773 14.86 -18.78 36.04
N LYS A 774 14.87 -17.56 35.52
CA LYS A 774 13.81 -16.56 35.73
C LYS A 774 13.08 -16.30 34.44
N LEU A 775 11.81 -16.69 34.37
CA LEU A 775 10.96 -16.50 33.21
C LEU A 775 10.30 -15.13 33.23
N PHE A 776 10.40 -14.41 32.12
CA PHE A 776 9.76 -13.13 31.87
C PHE A 776 8.71 -13.29 30.78
N ALA A 777 7.48 -12.85 31.08
CA ALA A 777 6.38 -12.81 30.13
C ALA A 777 6.69 -11.89 28.94
N PRO A 778 6.04 -12.09 27.78
CA PRO A 778 6.24 -11.21 26.63
C PRO A 778 5.84 -9.75 26.94
N LEU A 779 6.55 -8.82 26.31
CA LEU A 779 6.31 -7.39 26.45
C LEU A 779 4.86 -7.04 26.05
N GLY A 780 4.31 -5.98 26.66
CA GLY A 780 2.96 -5.49 26.32
C GLY A 780 1.80 -6.24 26.95
N ALA A 781 2.01 -6.96 28.05
CA ALA A 781 0.92 -7.60 28.83
C ALA A 781 -0.19 -6.60 29.26
N ASN A 782 0.12 -5.29 29.31
CA ASN A 782 -0.86 -4.23 29.51
C ASN A 782 -1.22 -3.55 28.18
N LYS A 783 -2.33 -3.96 27.56
CA LYS A 783 -2.76 -3.55 26.20
C LYS A 783 -3.22 -2.08 26.08
N THR A 784 -3.16 -1.28 27.14
CA THR A 784 -3.70 0.09 27.15
C THR A 784 -2.70 1.18 26.75
N ASP A 785 -1.39 0.88 26.74
CA ASP A 785 -0.33 1.85 26.43
C ASP A 785 0.24 1.60 25.03
N LEU A 786 -0.20 2.41 24.06
CA LEU A 786 0.12 2.25 22.63
C LEU A 786 1.54 2.73 22.28
N GLU A 787 2.20 3.49 23.16
CA GLU A 787 3.57 3.99 22.94
C GLU A 787 4.63 3.05 23.51
N LYS A 788 4.22 2.04 24.29
CA LYS A 788 5.13 1.04 24.84
C LYS A 788 5.36 -0.15 23.91
N PRO A 789 6.56 -0.74 23.94
CA PRO A 789 6.85 -1.94 23.18
C PRO A 789 5.99 -3.12 23.65
N THR A 790 5.57 -3.92 22.69
CA THR A 790 4.84 -5.19 22.88
C THR A 790 5.71 -6.36 22.41
N GLY A 791 5.23 -7.58 22.61
CA GLY A 791 5.84 -8.80 22.06
C GLY A 791 6.11 -8.72 20.56
N LYS A 792 5.31 -7.96 19.79
CA LYS A 792 5.50 -7.77 18.34
C LYS A 792 6.31 -6.53 17.98
N THR A 793 6.16 -5.44 18.71
CA THR A 793 6.87 -4.18 18.37
C THR A 793 8.25 -4.08 19.00
N GLY A 794 8.55 -4.90 20.01
CA GLY A 794 9.79 -4.83 20.80
C GLY A 794 11.07 -4.96 20.00
N VAL A 795 11.07 -5.73 18.89
CA VAL A 795 12.21 -5.84 17.98
C VAL A 795 12.55 -4.47 17.38
N ALA A 796 11.56 -3.80 16.78
CA ALA A 796 11.77 -2.52 16.12
C ALA A 796 12.27 -1.43 17.09
N PHE A 797 11.76 -1.41 18.34
CA PHE A 797 12.28 -0.51 19.39
C PHE A 797 13.74 -0.82 19.73
N GLY A 798 14.09 -2.10 19.88
CA GLY A 798 15.44 -2.54 20.24
C GLY A 798 16.47 -2.21 19.16
N LEU A 799 16.06 -2.24 17.89
CA LEU A 799 16.92 -1.81 16.77
C LEU A 799 17.39 -0.36 16.95
N ILE A 800 16.50 0.56 17.37
CA ILE A 800 16.87 1.96 17.63
C ILE A 800 17.83 2.07 18.81
N GLU A 801 17.64 1.29 19.88
CA GLU A 801 18.55 1.27 21.04
C GLU A 801 19.94 0.73 20.66
N SER A 802 19.99 -0.24 19.74
CA SER A 802 21.22 -0.86 19.22
C SER A 802 21.88 -0.13 18.04
N ARG A 803 21.36 1.03 17.65
CA ARG A 803 21.82 1.75 16.46
C ARG A 803 23.30 2.13 16.55
N GLU A 804 23.94 2.24 15.40
CA GLU A 804 25.29 2.78 15.33
C GLU A 804 25.32 4.22 15.91
N GLY A 805 26.28 4.49 16.80
CA GLY A 805 26.34 5.76 17.53
C GLY A 805 25.45 5.85 18.77
N GLY A 806 24.65 4.81 19.07
CA GLY A 806 23.92 4.66 20.33
C GLY A 806 24.81 4.25 21.51
N ASN A 807 24.18 4.02 22.66
CA ASN A 807 24.87 3.72 23.93
C ASN A 807 25.13 2.23 24.16
N ILE A 808 24.72 1.35 23.24
CA ILE A 808 24.84 -0.10 23.39
C ILE A 808 25.70 -0.67 22.26
N MET A 809 26.74 -1.41 22.62
CA MET A 809 27.55 -2.17 21.68
C MET A 809 26.97 -3.58 21.50
N VAL A 810 26.73 -3.98 20.26
CA VAL A 810 26.29 -5.34 19.91
C VAL A 810 27.49 -6.16 19.42
N ILE A 811 27.70 -7.32 20.02
CA ILE A 811 28.71 -8.30 19.62
C ILE A 811 27.99 -9.60 19.23
N ASP A 812 27.88 -9.84 17.93
CA ASP A 812 27.34 -11.09 17.39
C ASP A 812 28.47 -12.13 17.27
N ARG A 813 28.43 -13.18 18.09
CA ARG A 813 29.39 -14.30 18.01
C ARG A 813 28.84 -15.47 17.16
N ASN A 814 27.63 -15.35 16.61
CA ASN A 814 27.03 -16.34 15.71
C ASN A 814 27.51 -16.19 14.26
N VAL A 815 28.09 -15.04 13.91
CA VAL A 815 28.66 -14.75 12.59
C VAL A 815 30.18 -14.91 12.68
N GLY A 816 30.76 -15.75 11.82
CA GLY A 816 32.22 -15.87 11.67
C GLY A 816 32.80 -14.74 10.82
N ASP A 817 34.07 -14.85 10.41
CA ASP A 817 34.71 -13.81 9.58
C ASP A 817 34.05 -13.67 8.18
N ASP A 818 33.37 -14.71 7.65
CA ASP A 818 32.79 -14.73 6.29
C ASP A 818 31.25 -15.00 6.20
N ASP A 819 30.62 -15.78 7.11
CA ASP A 819 29.17 -16.09 7.11
C ASP A 819 28.67 -16.64 8.48
N ILE A 820 27.38 -17.00 8.59
CA ILE A 820 26.82 -17.68 9.78
C ILE A 820 27.37 -19.10 9.96
N ARG A 821 27.23 -19.67 11.17
CA ARG A 821 27.61 -21.06 11.46
C ARG A 821 26.85 -22.08 10.62
N PHE A 822 27.41 -23.29 10.51
CA PHE A 822 26.77 -24.41 9.82
C PHE A 822 25.42 -24.77 10.47
N LYS A 823 24.37 -24.96 9.66
CA LYS A 823 22.99 -25.11 10.19
C LYS A 823 22.68 -26.51 10.71
N TYR A 824 23.39 -27.52 10.24
CA TYR A 824 22.98 -28.92 10.39
C TYR A 824 23.91 -29.72 11.31
N TYR A 825 23.33 -30.72 11.96
CA TYR A 825 24.05 -31.88 12.45
C TYR A 825 24.03 -32.94 11.37
N LEU A 826 25.18 -33.51 11.01
CA LEU A 826 25.29 -34.60 10.04
C LEU A 826 25.70 -35.87 10.74
N GLY A 827 25.13 -36.98 10.31
CA GLY A 827 25.36 -38.24 10.98
C GLY A 827 24.86 -39.45 10.21
N GLU A 828 24.90 -40.56 10.91
CA GLU A 828 24.50 -41.87 10.42
C GLU A 828 23.39 -42.49 11.26
N SER A 829 22.70 -43.47 10.69
CA SER A 829 21.74 -44.29 11.43
C SER A 829 22.45 -45.47 12.10
N ARG A 830 22.46 -45.50 13.43
CA ARG A 830 22.96 -46.64 14.21
C ARG A 830 21.85 -47.16 15.11
N LYS A 831 21.42 -48.40 14.85
CA LYS A 831 20.35 -49.08 15.60
C LYS A 831 19.05 -48.26 15.65
N GLY A 832 18.69 -47.59 14.55
CA GLY A 832 17.49 -46.76 14.43
C GLY A 832 17.57 -45.40 15.13
N LYS A 833 18.76 -44.99 15.60
CA LYS A 833 19.01 -43.69 16.21
C LYS A 833 19.98 -42.87 15.37
N PHE A 834 19.79 -41.57 15.35
CA PHE A 834 20.71 -40.61 14.74
C PHE A 834 21.99 -40.50 15.58
N LYS A 835 23.15 -40.68 14.94
CA LYS A 835 24.47 -40.48 15.56
C LYS A 835 25.19 -39.33 14.85
N PRO A 836 25.31 -38.15 15.51
CA PRO A 836 26.01 -37.02 14.92
C PRO A 836 27.51 -37.31 14.79
N ILE A 837 28.09 -36.89 13.67
CA ILE A 837 29.53 -36.93 13.35
C ILE A 837 30.04 -35.50 13.12
N ILE A 838 29.26 -34.69 12.41
CA ILE A 838 29.54 -33.26 12.17
C ILE A 838 28.45 -32.45 12.87
N ASP A 839 28.84 -31.39 13.54
CA ASP A 839 27.94 -30.48 14.26
C ASP A 839 28.05 -29.05 13.73
N ARG A 840 27.29 -28.13 14.36
CA ARG A 840 27.22 -26.72 13.98
C ARG A 840 28.49 -25.92 14.28
N GLU A 841 29.34 -26.43 15.18
CA GLU A 841 30.60 -25.80 15.58
C GLU A 841 31.79 -26.30 14.74
N SER A 842 31.54 -27.25 13.83
CA SER A 842 32.54 -27.79 12.92
C SER A 842 33.02 -26.71 11.94
N ASN A 843 34.33 -26.63 11.73
CA ASN A 843 34.92 -25.59 10.90
C ASN A 843 34.61 -25.76 9.41
N PHE A 844 34.45 -24.63 8.73
CA PHE A 844 34.39 -24.58 7.27
C PHE A 844 35.71 -25.05 6.66
N ASN A 845 35.61 -25.67 5.49
CA ASN A 845 36.73 -26.13 4.66
C ASN A 845 37.64 -27.18 5.32
N GLN A 846 37.19 -27.83 6.39
CA GLN A 846 37.91 -28.92 7.05
C GLN A 846 37.30 -30.27 6.68
N TRP A 847 38.14 -31.19 6.19
CA TRP A 847 37.73 -32.57 5.89
C TRP A 847 37.56 -33.40 7.18
N ILE A 848 36.40 -34.05 7.29
CA ILE A 848 36.01 -34.92 8.40
C ILE A 848 35.66 -36.30 7.82
N GLU A 849 36.27 -37.35 8.37
CA GLU A 849 35.97 -38.73 7.98
C GLU A 849 34.53 -39.09 8.33
N PHE A 850 33.81 -39.71 7.40
CA PHE A 850 32.40 -40.06 7.58
C PHE A 850 32.13 -41.57 7.53
N ILE A 851 32.50 -42.25 6.43
CA ILE A 851 32.22 -43.68 6.23
C ILE A 851 33.23 -44.31 5.24
N ASP A 852 33.31 -45.64 5.20
CA ASP A 852 34.14 -46.36 4.23
C ASP A 852 33.67 -46.16 2.78
N ALA A 853 34.61 -46.15 1.83
CA ALA A 853 34.32 -46.03 0.40
C ALA A 853 34.16 -47.39 -0.31
N GLY A 854 33.99 -48.49 0.43
CA GLY A 854 33.91 -49.85 -0.11
C GLY A 854 32.60 -50.15 -0.84
N TYR A 855 31.55 -49.37 -0.60
CA TYR A 855 30.24 -49.51 -1.24
C TYR A 855 29.89 -48.27 -2.06
N GLN A 856 29.25 -48.49 -3.23
CA GLN A 856 28.91 -47.41 -4.15
C GLN A 856 27.86 -46.44 -3.60
N LYS A 857 27.14 -46.79 -2.54
CA LYS A 857 26.08 -45.95 -1.98
C LYS A 857 26.17 -45.90 -0.47
N PHE A 858 25.97 -44.72 0.09
CA PHE A 858 25.78 -44.52 1.52
C PHE A 858 24.62 -43.57 1.79
N GLU A 859 24.19 -43.52 3.05
CA GLU A 859 23.09 -42.68 3.49
C GLU A 859 23.64 -41.64 4.47
N LEU A 860 23.43 -40.37 4.15
CA LEU A 860 23.71 -39.24 5.02
C LEU A 860 22.42 -38.79 5.67
N PHE A 861 22.39 -38.74 6.99
CA PHE A 861 21.27 -38.18 7.74
C PHE A 861 21.66 -36.81 8.27
N TYR A 862 20.70 -35.88 8.29
CA TYR A 862 20.96 -34.53 8.74
C TYR A 862 19.72 -33.88 9.36
N THR A 863 19.94 -32.92 10.26
CA THR A 863 18.88 -32.25 11.02
C THR A 863 19.34 -30.91 11.57
N GLU A 864 18.41 -29.99 11.76
CA GLU A 864 18.62 -28.70 12.43
C GLU A 864 18.33 -28.78 13.94
N GLN A 865 17.87 -29.92 14.48
CA GLN A 865 17.43 -29.98 15.87
C GLN A 865 18.61 -30.17 16.84
N PRO A 866 18.81 -29.27 17.83
CA PRO A 866 19.90 -29.38 18.81
C PRO A 866 19.85 -30.66 19.66
N THR A 867 18.65 -31.19 19.93
CA THR A 867 18.42 -32.47 20.63
C THR A 867 19.15 -33.66 20.00
N SER A 868 19.44 -33.57 18.70
CA SER A 868 20.15 -34.60 17.93
C SER A 868 21.61 -34.78 18.35
N SER A 869 22.22 -33.77 18.98
CA SER A 869 23.57 -33.85 19.59
C SER A 869 23.69 -34.96 20.64
N THR A 870 22.59 -35.34 21.29
CA THR A 870 22.56 -36.43 22.29
C THR A 870 22.83 -37.82 21.69
N GLY A 871 22.70 -37.96 20.37
CA GLY A 871 22.79 -39.24 19.67
C GLY A 871 21.67 -40.23 20.02
N ASN A 872 20.57 -39.77 20.62
CA ASN A 872 19.48 -40.62 21.09
C ASN A 872 18.17 -40.46 20.32
N VAL A 873 18.07 -39.44 19.46
CA VAL A 873 16.90 -39.15 18.62
C VAL A 873 16.67 -40.31 17.64
N SER A 874 15.41 -40.70 17.44
CA SER A 874 15.04 -41.74 16.48
C SER A 874 15.28 -41.25 15.05
N ILE A 875 15.78 -42.12 14.17
CA ILE A 875 15.94 -41.76 12.75
C ILE A 875 14.60 -41.57 12.01
N ALA A 876 13.50 -41.98 12.63
CA ALA A 876 12.15 -41.78 12.13
C ALA A 876 11.52 -40.44 12.61
N ASP A 877 12.27 -39.63 13.35
CA ASP A 877 11.81 -38.28 13.72
C ASP A 877 11.64 -37.43 12.47
N SER A 878 10.53 -36.67 12.39
CA SER A 878 10.21 -35.80 11.25
C SER A 878 11.27 -34.70 11.03
N GLY A 879 12.02 -34.35 12.06
CA GLY A 879 13.12 -33.38 11.98
C GLY A 879 14.42 -33.94 11.36
N ILE A 880 14.51 -35.24 11.08
CA ILE A 880 15.68 -35.86 10.47
C ILE A 880 15.43 -36.15 8.99
N LYS A 881 16.23 -35.51 8.14
CA LYS A 881 16.23 -35.72 6.70
C LYS A 881 17.32 -36.73 6.29
N LYS A 882 17.15 -37.32 5.12
CA LYS A 882 18.04 -38.35 4.56
C LYS A 882 18.39 -38.04 3.12
N LYS A 883 19.69 -38.15 2.78
CA LYS A 883 20.19 -38.17 1.41
C LYS A 883 20.90 -39.48 1.12
N ALA A 884 20.50 -40.13 0.02
CA ALA A 884 21.21 -41.29 -0.51
C ALA A 884 22.22 -40.79 -1.54
N ILE A 885 23.50 -40.98 -1.25
CA ILE A 885 24.60 -40.51 -2.08
C ILE A 885 25.18 -41.70 -2.84
N LYS A 886 25.43 -41.51 -4.14
CA LYS A 886 26.07 -42.52 -5.00
C LYS A 886 27.48 -42.02 -5.33
N LEU A 887 28.47 -42.80 -4.95
CA LEU A 887 29.87 -42.54 -5.25
C LEU A 887 30.19 -42.84 -6.71
N ASP A 888 31.07 -42.03 -7.30
CA ASP A 888 31.54 -42.19 -8.68
C ASP A 888 32.52 -43.37 -8.82
N MET A 889 33.20 -43.71 -7.72
CA MET A 889 34.08 -44.87 -7.60
C MET A 889 33.99 -45.47 -6.19
N THR A 890 34.54 -46.66 -6.02
CA THR A 890 34.63 -47.37 -4.73
C THR A 890 36.05 -47.86 -4.53
N ASP A 891 36.52 -47.80 -3.29
CA ASP A 891 37.82 -48.33 -2.89
C ASP A 891 37.68 -48.94 -1.49
N ASN A 892 38.19 -50.17 -1.31
CA ASN A 892 38.06 -50.89 -0.04
C ASN A 892 39.04 -50.38 1.03
N ASP A 893 40.08 -49.66 0.63
CA ASP A 893 41.12 -49.15 1.52
C ASP A 893 40.97 -47.64 1.81
N ALA A 894 40.07 -46.94 1.10
CA ALA A 894 39.83 -45.50 1.24
C ALA A 894 38.55 -45.15 2.02
N MET A 895 38.46 -43.90 2.48
CA MET A 895 37.31 -43.37 3.23
C MET A 895 36.64 -42.23 2.46
N VAL A 896 35.35 -42.03 2.75
CA VAL A 896 34.60 -40.83 2.35
C VAL A 896 34.79 -39.74 3.39
N TYR A 897 35.27 -38.59 2.96
CA TYR A 897 35.41 -37.39 3.77
C TYR A 897 34.35 -36.37 3.37
N LEU A 898 33.82 -35.66 4.36
CA LEU A 898 32.90 -34.54 4.19
C LEU A 898 33.58 -33.25 4.65
N ARG A 899 33.32 -32.12 3.98
CA ARG A 899 33.67 -30.79 4.50
C ARG A 899 32.51 -29.82 4.33
N ILE A 900 32.40 -28.87 5.24
CA ILE A 900 31.41 -27.80 5.15
C ILE A 900 31.97 -26.69 4.25
N ILE A 901 31.19 -26.24 3.28
CA ILE A 901 31.58 -25.14 2.37
C ILE A 901 30.67 -23.92 2.46
N SER A 902 29.42 -24.09 2.91
CA SER A 902 28.50 -23.00 3.24
C SER A 902 27.56 -23.43 4.38
N PRO A 903 26.78 -22.52 4.99
CA PRO A 903 25.87 -22.86 6.09
C PRO A 903 24.88 -24.00 5.78
N THR A 904 24.59 -24.25 4.50
CA THR A 904 23.68 -25.31 4.03
C THR A 904 24.32 -26.32 3.08
N GLN A 905 25.60 -26.16 2.75
CA GLN A 905 26.25 -26.95 1.70
C GLN A 905 27.51 -27.64 2.21
N ILE A 906 27.67 -28.89 1.79
CA ILE A 906 28.88 -29.68 2.03
C ILE A 906 29.50 -30.14 0.73
N GLU A 907 30.73 -30.59 0.80
CA GLU A 907 31.37 -31.38 -0.23
C GLU A 907 31.77 -32.75 0.31
N TYR A 908 31.81 -33.73 -0.59
CA TYR A 908 32.34 -35.05 -0.28
C TYR A 908 33.41 -35.49 -1.28
N VAL A 909 34.34 -36.29 -0.79
CA VAL A 909 35.48 -36.81 -1.56
C VAL A 909 35.91 -38.17 -1.01
N ILE A 910 36.58 -38.96 -1.85
CA ILE A 910 37.19 -40.23 -1.51
C ILE A 910 38.70 -40.04 -1.46
N ALA A 911 39.33 -40.41 -0.35
CA ALA A 911 40.78 -40.31 -0.19
C ALA A 911 41.30 -41.36 0.80
N ASP A 912 42.60 -41.64 0.71
CA ASP A 912 43.33 -42.36 1.76
C ASP A 912 43.64 -41.41 2.93
N GLU A 913 43.72 -41.94 4.15
CA GLU A 913 43.92 -41.16 5.38
C GLU A 913 45.18 -40.27 5.36
N GLN A 914 46.23 -40.70 4.65
CA GLN A 914 47.48 -39.94 4.53
C GLN A 914 47.40 -38.83 3.47
N ASP A 915 46.54 -38.99 2.47
CA ASP A 915 46.47 -38.15 1.28
C ASP A 915 45.50 -36.99 1.43
N ILE A 916 44.45 -37.15 2.26
CA ILE A 916 43.47 -36.10 2.56
C ILE A 916 44.13 -34.82 3.11
N LYS A 917 45.19 -34.96 3.91
CA LYS A 917 45.94 -33.82 4.50
C LYS A 917 46.72 -33.01 3.46
N ASN A 918 47.02 -33.61 2.32
CA ASN A 918 47.75 -32.98 1.22
C ASN A 918 46.81 -32.51 0.10
N ASN A 919 45.48 -32.55 0.32
CA ASN A 919 44.45 -32.29 -0.70
C ASN A 919 44.61 -33.18 -1.95
N SER A 920 45.08 -34.42 -1.76
CA SER A 920 45.16 -35.44 -2.81
C SER A 920 43.95 -36.37 -2.69
N TYR A 921 43.18 -36.49 -3.76
CA TYR A 921 41.88 -37.15 -3.77
C TYR A 921 41.82 -38.20 -4.88
N LEU A 922 41.04 -39.26 -4.65
CA LEU A 922 40.78 -40.29 -5.66
C LEU A 922 39.70 -39.85 -6.67
N ASN A 923 38.84 -38.89 -6.30
CA ASN A 923 37.85 -38.26 -7.17
C ASN A 923 37.81 -36.73 -6.97
N GLU A 924 37.21 -36.04 -7.93
CA GLU A 924 36.94 -34.59 -7.78
C GLU A 924 35.93 -34.35 -6.65
N PRO A 925 36.13 -33.33 -5.80
CA PRO A 925 35.16 -32.95 -4.78
C PRO A 925 33.77 -32.73 -5.38
N GLN A 926 32.75 -33.34 -4.78
CA GLN A 926 31.37 -33.25 -5.20
C GLN A 926 30.57 -32.43 -4.19
N SER A 927 29.90 -31.37 -4.64
CA SER A 927 29.10 -30.50 -3.78
C SER A 927 27.67 -31.02 -3.59
N LEU A 928 27.13 -30.86 -2.38
CA LEU A 928 25.82 -31.32 -1.98
C LEU A 928 25.12 -30.26 -1.13
N GLU A 929 23.99 -29.75 -1.63
CA GLU A 929 23.08 -28.91 -0.85
C GLU A 929 22.28 -29.79 0.12
N LEU A 930 22.11 -29.37 1.38
CA LEU A 930 21.41 -30.10 2.43
C LEU A 930 19.98 -29.59 2.65
#